data_AF-A0A1S9D2H8-F1
#
_entry.id   AF-A0A1S9D2H8-F1
#
_cell.length_a   1.000
_cell.length_b   1.000
_cell.length_c   1.000
_cell.angle_alpha   90.00
_cell.angle_beta   90.00
_cell.angle_gamma   90.00
#
_symmetry.space_group_name_H-M   'P 1'
#
loop_
_entity.id
_entity.type
_entity.pdbx_description
1 polymer ?
#
loop_
_entity_poly.entity_id
_entity_poly.type
_entity_poly.pdbx_seq_one_letter_code
_entity_poly.pdbx_strand_id
1 'polypeptide(L)'
;MLGRDQDIYHARVDGNVLHLDNPRHGLTALFTAQGVEVQSRGAGLRLHFGGVGRGAQREATLPDRPEAVANRVEYRRGGLTEWYVNGPLGLEQGFTLTESPGRATGEALTLALYLGGELRPEPASGGMEFVRGDGTVVLRYRGLAAWDATGRELPAWWQSAGREVRLRVDDSGARYPVTIDPLIEEAKLTASDGAAGDFFGFSVAVDGDTVVVCALLKDIDGRSGKGAAYVFLKQAGGFAGALQENARLTASDDAGSTLFFGDSVAVSGDTIVVGNFVSVYVFMKPAGGWAGQLTEDAKLIPSDGGTFANSVAVSGDTVVVGDIGNNSRQGAAFVFVKPPAGWFGTLRENAVLTASDGAADDFFGFSVAVSHDTVVIGAPTLSPSDANRGAAYVFVEPAGGWVGPLTENAKLTHSDANAMVFGFSVDVSGDTVVATFPAAVFVKPVGGWAGVLTESAKLNLGSSRVAISGDTVASDVPLQVYRKPSGGWAGTVTAAATFTASDSGASGGLGLSVALSGNTLVAGAPGDDIGGRADQGSAYVFDASRGEAEPAARADCETTGCGLRVTCNLPPAQGIGCATRVKLLVRANAARLSDGVPAKAKRLIRFAAGATNVPPGRNKIVRLKLTKKGREIVSKTRKKTLRAVAEIRNSIGTTFTSPITIRLR
;
A
#
# COMPACT_ATOMS: atom_id res chain seq x y z
N MET A 1 10.25 -1.53 -7.15
CA MET A 1 9.34 -1.88 -8.27
C MET A 1 8.66 -3.19 -7.94
N LEU A 2 7.35 -3.16 -7.81
CA LEU A 2 6.52 -4.33 -7.55
C LEU A 2 6.65 -5.38 -8.65
N GLY A 3 6.75 -6.65 -8.29
CA GLY A 3 6.92 -7.77 -9.23
C GLY A 3 8.35 -7.96 -9.76
N ARG A 4 9.30 -7.09 -9.40
CA ARG A 4 10.68 -7.18 -9.92
C ARG A 4 11.41 -8.48 -9.57
N ASP A 5 11.18 -9.03 -8.39
CA ASP A 5 11.83 -10.27 -7.94
C ASP A 5 11.01 -11.52 -8.25
N GLN A 6 9.91 -11.38 -9.00
CA GLN A 6 9.05 -12.47 -9.41
C GLN A 6 9.20 -12.71 -10.91
N ASP A 7 9.82 -13.85 -11.27
CA ASP A 7 10.12 -14.21 -12.67
C ASP A 7 8.88 -14.19 -13.58
N ILE A 8 7.69 -14.38 -13.02
CA ILE A 8 6.40 -14.34 -13.73
C ILE A 8 6.09 -13.00 -14.41
N TYR A 9 6.76 -11.90 -14.06
CA TYR A 9 6.59 -10.60 -14.70
C TYR A 9 7.79 -10.14 -15.53
N HIS A 10 8.85 -10.95 -15.58
CA HIS A 10 10.07 -10.53 -16.26
C HIS A 10 9.84 -10.46 -17.77
N ALA A 11 10.49 -9.47 -18.38
CA ALA A 11 10.53 -9.33 -19.81
C ALA A 11 11.24 -10.54 -20.42
N ARG A 12 10.58 -11.15 -21.40
CA ARG A 12 11.15 -12.21 -22.24
C ARG A 12 11.54 -11.61 -23.59
N VAL A 13 12.70 -12.00 -24.10
CA VAL A 13 13.18 -11.53 -25.41
C VAL A 13 12.87 -12.60 -26.45
N ASP A 14 12.09 -12.24 -27.47
CA ASP A 14 11.85 -13.08 -28.65
C ASP A 14 12.21 -12.31 -29.92
N GLY A 15 13.37 -12.61 -30.49
CA GLY A 15 13.91 -11.87 -31.64
C GLY A 15 14.09 -10.37 -31.36
N ASN A 16 13.33 -9.52 -32.06
CA ASN A 16 13.31 -8.06 -31.88
C ASN A 16 12.10 -7.57 -31.05
N VAL A 17 11.35 -8.48 -30.43
CA VAL A 17 10.17 -8.19 -29.62
C VAL A 17 10.47 -8.52 -28.16
N LEU A 18 10.08 -7.63 -27.24
CA LEU A 18 10.05 -7.94 -25.81
C LEU A 18 8.62 -8.27 -25.40
N HIS A 19 8.48 -9.28 -24.56
CA HIS A 19 7.19 -9.76 -24.07
C HIS A 19 7.14 -9.54 -22.55
N LEU A 20 6.12 -8.85 -22.07
CA LEU A 20 5.74 -8.84 -20.66
C LEU A 20 4.40 -9.53 -20.53
N ASP A 21 4.40 -10.69 -19.86
CA ASP A 21 3.15 -11.36 -19.51
C ASP A 21 2.73 -10.91 -18.12
N ASN A 22 1.48 -10.48 -18.00
CA ASN A 22 0.83 -10.27 -16.71
C ASN A 22 -0.29 -11.29 -16.55
N PRO A 23 0.04 -12.55 -16.18
CA PRO A 23 -0.96 -13.61 -16.07
C PRO A 23 -2.06 -13.30 -15.05
N ARG A 24 -1.80 -12.36 -14.13
CA ARG A 24 -2.70 -11.98 -13.04
C ARG A 24 -3.83 -11.08 -13.48
N HIS A 25 -3.55 -10.24 -14.46
CA HIS A 25 -4.49 -9.34 -15.10
C HIS A 25 -4.83 -9.84 -16.52
N GLY A 26 -4.50 -11.09 -16.86
CA GLY A 26 -4.68 -11.59 -18.24
C GLY A 26 -4.07 -10.68 -19.33
N LEU A 27 -3.08 -9.84 -18.99
CA LEU A 27 -2.46 -8.91 -19.93
C LEU A 27 -1.26 -9.57 -20.58
N THR A 28 -1.05 -9.29 -21.86
CA THR A 28 0.24 -9.52 -22.52
C THR A 28 0.64 -8.23 -23.21
N ALA A 29 1.85 -7.74 -22.93
CA ALA A 29 2.39 -6.55 -23.58
C ALA A 29 3.57 -6.93 -24.49
N LEU A 30 3.45 -6.56 -25.77
CA LEU A 30 4.43 -6.81 -26.81
C LEU A 30 5.11 -5.49 -27.19
N PHE A 31 6.41 -5.39 -26.99
CA PHE A 31 7.19 -4.18 -27.24
C PHE A 31 8.02 -4.34 -28.50
N THR A 32 7.81 -3.43 -29.44
CA THR A 32 8.52 -3.36 -30.72
C THR A 32 9.16 -1.99 -30.89
N ALA A 33 9.95 -1.79 -31.96
CA ALA A 33 10.46 -0.45 -32.29
C ALA A 33 9.35 0.56 -32.65
N GLN A 34 8.16 0.08 -32.97
CA GLN A 34 7.02 0.90 -33.37
C GLN A 34 6.21 1.37 -32.15
N GLY A 35 6.23 0.63 -31.04
CA GLY A 35 5.43 0.91 -29.85
C GLY A 35 5.09 -0.38 -29.10
N VAL A 36 4.14 -0.28 -28.17
CA VAL A 36 3.65 -1.42 -27.38
C VAL A 36 2.26 -1.85 -27.85
N GLU A 37 2.01 -3.15 -27.87
CA GLU A 37 0.66 -3.73 -27.99
C GLU A 37 0.30 -4.41 -26.67
N VAL A 38 -0.76 -3.95 -26.01
CA VAL A 38 -1.31 -4.57 -24.80
C VAL A 38 -2.54 -5.37 -25.19
N GLN A 39 -2.51 -6.67 -24.97
CA GLN A 39 -3.60 -7.59 -25.23
C GLN A 39 -4.27 -7.98 -23.92
N SER A 40 -5.60 -7.91 -23.87
CA SER A 40 -6.43 -8.43 -22.77
C SER A 40 -7.75 -8.96 -23.31
N ARG A 41 -8.24 -10.06 -22.74
CA ARG A 41 -9.52 -10.71 -23.10
C ARG A 41 -9.73 -10.91 -24.62
N GLY A 42 -8.66 -11.18 -25.35
CA GLY A 42 -8.69 -11.40 -26.80
C GLY A 42 -8.84 -10.14 -27.66
N ALA A 43 -8.65 -8.95 -27.08
CA ALA A 43 -8.57 -7.68 -27.82
C ALA A 43 -7.26 -6.95 -27.55
N GLY A 44 -6.72 -6.31 -28.59
CA GLY A 44 -5.45 -5.59 -28.54
C GLY A 44 -5.61 -4.06 -28.57
N LEU A 45 -4.88 -3.38 -27.69
CA LEU A 45 -4.61 -1.94 -27.73
C LEU A 45 -3.16 -1.71 -28.14
N ARG A 46 -2.94 -1.06 -29.28
CA ARG A 46 -1.59 -0.59 -29.67
C ARG A 46 -1.40 0.85 -29.25
N LEU A 47 -0.31 1.12 -28.54
CA LEU A 47 0.12 2.46 -28.14
C LEU A 47 1.39 2.81 -28.89
N HIS A 48 1.29 3.89 -29.68
CA HIS A 48 2.41 4.47 -30.41
C HIS A 48 2.69 5.86 -29.86
N PHE A 49 3.91 6.07 -29.36
CA PHE A 49 4.31 7.39 -28.90
C PHE A 49 4.39 8.37 -30.08
N GLY A 50 3.52 9.38 -30.06
CA GLY A 50 3.34 10.35 -31.12
C GLY A 50 4.25 11.57 -31.03
N GLY A 51 4.79 11.85 -29.84
CA GLY A 51 5.70 12.96 -29.61
C GLY A 51 5.41 13.70 -28.31
N VAL A 52 6.36 14.57 -27.96
CA VAL A 52 6.28 15.45 -26.80
C VAL A 52 6.44 16.90 -27.23
N GLY A 53 5.73 17.82 -26.57
CA GLY A 53 5.87 19.25 -26.84
C GLY A 53 4.82 20.11 -26.18
N ARG A 54 4.61 21.30 -26.76
CA ARG A 54 3.64 22.31 -26.29
C ARG A 54 2.77 22.77 -27.45
N GLY A 55 1.46 22.92 -27.19
CA GLY A 55 0.48 23.32 -28.21
C GLY A 55 0.42 22.35 -29.39
N ALA A 56 0.49 22.89 -30.61
CA ALA A 56 0.52 22.11 -31.84
C ALA A 56 1.93 21.58 -32.21
N GLN A 57 2.98 22.08 -31.57
CA GLN A 57 4.36 21.68 -31.84
C GLN A 57 4.73 20.44 -31.03
N ARG A 58 5.03 19.34 -31.72
CA ARG A 58 5.43 18.07 -31.09
C ARG A 58 6.60 17.48 -31.85
N GLU A 59 7.65 17.15 -31.13
CA GLU A 59 8.78 16.42 -31.70
C GLU A 59 8.54 14.92 -31.55
N ALA A 60 8.50 14.22 -32.67
CA ALA A 60 8.47 12.78 -32.71
C ALA A 60 9.92 12.27 -32.77
N THR A 61 10.43 11.76 -31.65
CA THR A 61 11.71 11.06 -31.61
C THR A 61 11.47 9.56 -31.79
N LEU A 62 11.97 9.03 -32.92
CA LEU A 62 12.00 7.58 -33.14
C LEU A 62 12.78 6.93 -31.99
N PRO A 63 12.25 5.85 -31.41
CA PRO A 63 12.87 5.24 -30.24
C PRO A 63 14.19 4.56 -30.61
N ASP A 64 15.14 4.60 -29.69
CA ASP A 64 16.11 3.50 -29.59
C ASP A 64 15.33 2.22 -29.23
N ARG A 65 15.69 1.09 -29.84
CA ARG A 65 15.02 -0.21 -29.62
C ARG A 65 14.72 -0.42 -28.12
N PRO A 66 13.54 -0.97 -27.76
CA PRO A 66 13.19 -1.09 -26.36
C PRO A 66 14.21 -1.98 -25.63
N GLU A 67 14.57 -1.58 -24.41
CA GLU A 67 15.50 -2.31 -23.54
C GLU A 67 14.73 -2.84 -22.33
N ALA A 68 15.05 -4.06 -21.88
CA ALA A 68 14.44 -4.63 -20.68
C ALA A 68 15.45 -4.95 -19.58
N VAL A 69 15.02 -4.75 -18.34
CA VAL A 69 15.68 -5.27 -17.13
C VAL A 69 14.62 -5.80 -16.17
N ALA A 70 14.67 -7.11 -15.90
CA ALA A 70 13.64 -7.79 -15.09
C ALA A 70 12.23 -7.48 -15.62
N ASN A 71 11.34 -6.94 -14.80
CA ASN A 71 9.97 -6.61 -15.14
C ASN A 71 9.76 -5.21 -15.77
N ARG A 72 10.85 -4.51 -16.13
CA ARG A 72 10.79 -3.15 -16.69
C ARG A 72 11.28 -3.12 -18.12
N VAL A 73 10.54 -2.41 -18.99
CA VAL A 73 10.90 -2.12 -20.38
C VAL A 73 10.99 -0.60 -20.57
N GLU A 74 12.01 -0.13 -21.30
CA GLU A 74 12.22 1.30 -21.55
C GLU A 74 12.43 1.59 -23.04
N TYR A 75 11.83 2.69 -23.51
CA TYR A 75 12.14 3.37 -24.75
C TYR A 75 12.89 4.66 -24.44
N ARG A 76 14.13 4.79 -24.93
CA ARG A 76 14.91 6.04 -24.82
C ARG A 76 14.72 6.88 -26.08
N ARG A 77 14.34 8.13 -25.89
CA ARG A 77 13.92 9.09 -26.93
C ARG A 77 14.60 10.45 -26.70
N GLY A 78 15.94 10.46 -26.64
CA GLY A 78 16.70 11.65 -26.30
C GLY A 78 16.45 12.11 -24.86
N GLY A 79 15.92 13.32 -24.67
CA GLY A 79 15.56 13.89 -23.36
C GLY A 79 14.31 13.27 -22.72
N LEU A 80 13.66 12.32 -23.38
CA LEU A 80 12.50 11.58 -22.87
C LEU A 80 12.83 10.11 -22.72
N THR A 81 12.47 9.52 -21.57
CA THR A 81 12.40 8.07 -21.39
C THR A 81 10.95 7.68 -21.15
N GLU A 82 10.39 6.86 -22.03
CA GLU A 82 9.12 6.18 -21.80
C GLU A 82 9.45 4.81 -21.21
N TRP A 83 8.77 4.42 -20.15
CA TRP A 83 9.05 3.19 -19.44
C TRP A 83 7.77 2.47 -19.05
N TYR A 84 7.87 1.16 -18.91
CA TYR A 84 6.79 0.27 -18.55
C TYR A 84 7.26 -0.64 -17.44
N VAL A 85 6.46 -0.82 -16.39
CA VAL A 85 6.75 -1.74 -15.29
C VAL A 85 5.59 -2.72 -15.18
N ASN A 86 5.88 -3.98 -15.44
CA ASN A 86 4.91 -5.06 -15.29
C ASN A 86 4.89 -5.54 -13.84
N GLY A 87 3.72 -5.60 -13.22
CA GLY A 87 3.64 -5.98 -11.82
C GLY A 87 2.26 -6.48 -11.38
N PRO A 88 2.11 -6.83 -10.09
CA PRO A 88 0.87 -7.33 -9.51
C PRO A 88 -0.35 -6.42 -9.64
N LEU A 89 -0.16 -5.16 -9.97
CA LEU A 89 -1.22 -4.15 -10.06
C LEU A 89 -1.58 -3.78 -11.50
N GLY A 90 -0.93 -4.41 -12.49
CA GLY A 90 -1.18 -4.20 -13.91
C GLY A 90 0.10 -3.86 -14.65
N LEU A 91 -0.04 -3.12 -15.73
CA LEU A 91 1.09 -2.58 -16.49
C LEU A 91 1.17 -1.08 -16.23
N GLU A 92 2.17 -0.67 -15.47
CA GLU A 92 2.44 0.75 -15.24
C GLU A 92 3.15 1.32 -16.45
N GLN A 93 2.73 2.48 -16.95
CA GLN A 93 3.40 3.20 -18.03
C GLN A 93 3.78 4.58 -17.51
N GLY A 94 5.05 4.91 -17.56
CA GLY A 94 5.49 6.25 -17.20
C GLY A 94 6.43 6.87 -18.19
N PHE A 95 6.67 8.16 -17.96
CA PHE A 95 7.51 9.01 -18.77
C PHE A 95 8.41 9.82 -17.85
N THR A 96 9.67 9.97 -18.22
CA THR A 96 10.61 10.85 -17.55
C THR A 96 11.21 11.78 -18.57
N LEU A 97 10.91 13.07 -18.46
CA LEU A 97 11.52 14.11 -19.25
C LEU A 97 12.70 14.68 -18.46
N THR A 98 13.90 14.70 -19.02
CA THR A 98 15.09 15.26 -18.36
C THR A 98 15.20 16.78 -18.51
N GLU A 99 14.49 17.36 -19.48
CA GLU A 99 14.46 18.79 -19.77
C GLU A 99 13.13 19.21 -20.42
N SER A 100 12.80 20.50 -20.36
CA SER A 100 11.57 21.02 -20.96
C SER A 100 11.61 20.95 -22.49
N PRO A 101 10.59 20.37 -23.14
CA PRO A 101 10.50 20.29 -24.59
C PRO A 101 9.99 21.64 -25.15
N GLY A 102 10.91 22.45 -25.69
CA GLY A 102 10.59 23.68 -26.44
C GLY A 102 10.24 24.93 -25.62
N ARG A 103 10.05 26.06 -26.33
CA ARG A 103 10.04 27.45 -25.80
C ARG A 103 8.66 28.10 -25.57
N ALA A 104 7.53 27.41 -25.79
CA ALA A 104 6.22 28.05 -25.62
C ALA A 104 5.89 28.24 -24.13
N THR A 105 6.07 29.45 -23.62
CA THR A 105 5.71 29.82 -22.24
C THR A 105 4.20 29.89 -22.10
N GLY A 106 3.63 29.11 -21.17
CA GLY A 106 2.20 29.19 -20.78
C GLY A 106 1.30 28.09 -21.34
N GLU A 107 1.78 27.21 -22.21
CA GLU A 107 1.02 26.05 -22.69
C GLU A 107 1.42 24.78 -21.96
N ALA A 108 0.44 23.98 -21.54
CA ALA A 108 0.70 22.72 -20.84
C ALA A 108 1.50 21.74 -21.71
N LEU A 109 2.50 21.11 -21.08
CA LEU A 109 3.25 19.99 -21.63
C LEU A 109 2.28 18.91 -22.11
N THR A 110 2.53 18.37 -23.31
CA THR A 110 1.69 17.36 -23.95
C THR A 110 2.52 16.16 -24.37
N LEU A 111 2.11 14.97 -23.93
CA LEU A 111 2.59 13.70 -24.47
C LEU A 111 1.46 13.08 -25.28
N ALA A 112 1.68 12.87 -26.56
CA ALA A 112 0.69 12.29 -27.46
C ALA A 112 0.91 10.78 -27.62
N LEU A 113 -0.15 10.00 -27.43
CA LEU A 113 -0.19 8.57 -27.64
C LEU A 113 -1.24 8.26 -28.72
N TYR A 114 -0.78 7.75 -29.85
CA TYR A 114 -1.66 7.30 -30.93
C TYR A 114 -2.06 5.86 -30.70
N LEU A 115 -3.35 5.59 -30.87
CA LEU A 115 -3.96 4.31 -30.59
C LEU A 115 -4.19 3.51 -31.88
N GLY A 116 -3.87 2.23 -31.83
CA GLY A 116 -4.23 1.24 -32.84
C GLY A 116 -4.86 0.01 -32.21
N GLY A 117 -5.21 -0.98 -33.04
CA GLY A 117 -5.87 -2.19 -32.60
C GLY A 117 -7.39 -2.09 -32.62
N GLU A 118 -8.03 -2.94 -31.83
CA GLU A 118 -9.48 -3.20 -31.83
C GLU A 118 -10.23 -2.36 -30.80
N LEU A 119 -9.52 -1.91 -29.76
CA LEU A 119 -10.11 -1.12 -28.69
C LEU A 119 -10.16 0.37 -29.06
N ARG A 120 -11.28 1.02 -28.74
CA ARG A 120 -11.48 2.46 -28.91
C ARG A 120 -11.40 3.17 -27.56
N PRO A 121 -10.76 4.34 -27.47
CA PRO A 121 -10.75 5.11 -26.23
C PRO A 121 -12.11 5.76 -26.01
N GLU A 122 -12.59 5.72 -24.78
CA GLU A 122 -13.71 6.50 -24.29
C GLU A 122 -13.28 7.25 -23.02
N PRO A 123 -13.48 8.58 -22.95
CA PRO A 123 -13.25 9.31 -21.72
C PRO A 123 -14.10 8.74 -20.58
N ALA A 124 -13.49 8.56 -19.42
CA ALA A 124 -14.16 8.14 -18.19
C ALA A 124 -13.71 9.02 -17.01
N SER A 125 -14.42 8.93 -15.88
CA SER A 125 -13.98 9.60 -14.66
C SER A 125 -12.58 9.09 -14.27
N GLY A 126 -11.63 10.02 -14.07
CA GLY A 126 -10.26 9.70 -13.66
C GLY A 126 -9.33 9.12 -14.74
N GLY A 127 -9.77 8.97 -16.00
CA GLY A 127 -8.91 8.43 -17.06
C GLY A 127 -9.60 8.12 -18.39
N MET A 128 -9.10 7.07 -19.04
CA MET A 128 -9.59 6.55 -20.32
C MET A 128 -9.99 5.09 -20.16
N GLU A 129 -11.14 4.72 -20.69
CA GLU A 129 -11.56 3.34 -20.86
C GLU A 129 -11.33 2.91 -22.31
N PHE A 130 -10.86 1.69 -22.49
CA PHE A 130 -10.65 1.12 -23.81
C PHE A 130 -11.69 0.05 -24.02
N VAL A 131 -12.66 0.37 -24.87
CA VAL A 131 -13.85 -0.44 -25.09
C VAL A 131 -13.77 -1.17 -26.42
N ARG A 132 -14.39 -2.34 -26.49
CA ARG A 132 -14.59 -3.09 -27.72
C ARG A 132 -15.77 -2.50 -28.51
N GLY A 133 -15.92 -2.90 -29.78
CA GLY A 133 -17.03 -2.47 -30.64
C GLY A 133 -18.42 -2.82 -30.11
N ASP A 134 -18.54 -3.78 -29.19
CA ASP A 134 -19.79 -4.16 -28.50
C ASP A 134 -20.08 -3.32 -27.24
N GLY A 135 -19.21 -2.37 -26.88
CA GLY A 135 -19.33 -1.53 -25.68
C GLY A 135 -18.67 -2.09 -24.43
N THR A 136 -18.08 -3.29 -24.48
CA THR A 136 -17.40 -3.90 -23.33
C THR A 136 -16.10 -3.16 -23.01
N VAL A 137 -15.94 -2.68 -21.77
CA VAL A 137 -14.66 -2.14 -21.27
C VAL A 137 -13.65 -3.28 -21.09
N VAL A 138 -12.49 -3.18 -21.75
CA VAL A 138 -11.44 -4.21 -21.72
C VAL A 138 -10.22 -3.76 -20.93
N LEU A 139 -9.78 -2.51 -21.09
CA LEU A 139 -8.65 -1.94 -20.33
C LEU A 139 -9.03 -0.58 -19.76
N ARG A 140 -8.40 -0.21 -18.64
CA ARG A 140 -8.49 1.14 -18.08
C ARG A 140 -7.11 1.75 -17.97
N TYR A 141 -6.99 3.00 -18.39
CA TYR A 141 -5.77 3.79 -18.28
C TYR A 141 -6.05 5.01 -17.44
N ARG A 142 -5.54 4.98 -16.22
CA ARG A 142 -5.93 5.83 -15.10
C ARG A 142 -4.71 6.25 -14.29
N GLY A 143 -4.93 6.88 -13.14
CA GLY A 143 -3.86 7.20 -12.20
C GLY A 143 -2.81 8.19 -12.73
N LEU A 144 -3.17 9.03 -13.71
CA LEU A 144 -2.25 10.04 -14.24
C LEU A 144 -1.84 11.00 -13.12
N ALA A 145 -0.60 10.89 -12.72
CA ALA A 145 0.05 11.83 -11.84
C ALA A 145 1.37 12.29 -12.46
N ALA A 146 1.79 13.50 -12.09
CA ALA A 146 3.04 14.05 -12.55
C ALA A 146 3.78 14.75 -11.40
N TRP A 147 5.10 14.62 -11.36
CA TRP A 147 5.95 15.26 -10.36
C TRP A 147 7.17 15.87 -11.01
N ASP A 148 7.63 16.97 -10.45
CA ASP A 148 8.92 17.56 -10.79
C ASP A 148 10.07 16.93 -9.96
N ALA A 149 11.31 17.32 -10.24
CA ALA A 149 12.53 16.80 -9.61
C ALA A 149 12.63 17.07 -8.11
N THR A 150 11.79 17.95 -7.57
CA THR A 150 11.71 18.22 -6.14
C THR A 150 10.67 17.35 -5.43
N GLY A 151 9.88 16.58 -6.20
CA GLY A 151 8.74 15.82 -5.70
C GLY A 151 7.45 16.64 -5.64
N ARG A 152 7.44 17.88 -6.16
CA ARG A 152 6.22 18.69 -6.26
C ARG A 152 5.29 18.08 -7.30
N GLU A 153 4.08 17.74 -6.90
CA GLU A 153 3.03 17.29 -7.81
C GLU A 153 2.62 18.42 -8.76
N LEU A 154 2.44 18.07 -10.03
CA LEU A 154 2.08 18.97 -11.11
C LEU A 154 0.66 18.62 -11.58
N PRO A 155 -0.23 19.62 -11.76
CA PRO A 155 -1.56 19.37 -12.29
C PRO A 155 -1.48 18.62 -13.63
N ALA A 156 -2.10 17.45 -13.69
CA ALA A 156 -2.10 16.61 -14.88
C ALA A 156 -3.52 16.17 -15.23
N TRP A 157 -3.82 16.08 -16.53
CA TRP A 157 -5.14 15.67 -17.00
C TRP A 157 -5.07 14.97 -18.36
N TRP A 158 -6.14 14.25 -18.65
CA TRP A 158 -6.32 13.53 -19.90
C TRP A 158 -7.04 14.39 -20.93
N GLN A 159 -6.69 14.21 -22.19
CA GLN A 159 -7.49 14.71 -23.31
C GLN A 159 -7.51 13.66 -24.41
N SER A 160 -8.65 13.40 -25.03
CA SER A 160 -8.75 12.53 -26.20
C SER A 160 -9.17 13.29 -27.45
N ALA A 161 -8.71 12.82 -28.60
CA ALA A 161 -9.13 13.29 -29.92
C ALA A 161 -9.12 12.10 -30.89
N GLY A 162 -10.26 11.43 -31.05
CA GLY A 162 -10.36 10.22 -31.88
C GLY A 162 -9.47 9.10 -31.35
N ARG A 163 -8.47 8.68 -32.13
CA ARG A 163 -7.47 7.66 -31.74
C ARG A 163 -6.20 8.25 -31.15
N GLU A 164 -6.29 9.40 -30.51
CA GLU A 164 -5.19 10.03 -29.82
C GLU A 164 -5.57 10.26 -28.35
N VAL A 165 -4.72 9.80 -27.44
CA VAL A 165 -4.76 10.13 -26.01
C VAL A 165 -3.61 11.08 -25.73
N ARG A 166 -3.90 12.18 -25.05
CA ARG A 166 -2.93 13.20 -24.66
C ARG A 166 -2.84 13.23 -23.15
N LEU A 167 -1.62 13.06 -22.63
CA LEU A 167 -1.30 13.36 -21.24
C LEU A 167 -0.88 14.82 -21.18
N ARG A 168 -1.63 15.63 -20.44
CA ARG A 168 -1.35 17.06 -20.26
C ARG A 168 -0.81 17.28 -18.87
N VAL A 169 0.25 18.09 -18.75
CA VAL A 169 0.84 18.47 -17.48
C VAL A 169 1.08 19.97 -17.47
N ASP A 170 0.58 20.65 -16.45
CA ASP A 170 1.02 22.00 -16.13
C ASP A 170 2.35 21.93 -15.37
N ASP A 171 3.44 22.03 -16.13
CA ASP A 171 4.80 22.03 -15.60
C ASP A 171 5.34 23.45 -15.35
N SER A 172 4.45 24.44 -15.16
CA SER A 172 4.86 25.81 -14.87
C SER A 172 5.70 25.88 -13.58
N GLY A 173 6.92 26.41 -13.73
CA GLY A 173 7.90 26.47 -12.65
C GLY A 173 8.45 25.12 -12.17
N ALA A 174 8.17 24.02 -12.89
CA ALA A 174 8.68 22.69 -12.55
C ALA A 174 10.20 22.63 -12.70
N ARG A 175 10.86 21.92 -11.77
CA ARG A 175 12.26 21.55 -11.93
C ARG A 175 12.36 20.20 -12.63
N TYR A 176 13.11 20.11 -13.72
CA TYR A 176 13.30 18.85 -14.41
C TYR A 176 14.37 17.97 -13.71
N PRO A 177 14.25 16.62 -13.76
CA PRO A 177 13.29 15.86 -14.55
C PRO A 177 11.84 15.92 -14.07
N VAL A 178 10.91 15.91 -15.01
CA VAL A 178 9.47 15.70 -14.76
C VAL A 178 9.14 14.24 -15.01
N THR A 179 8.52 13.58 -14.04
CA THR A 179 8.03 12.20 -14.16
C THR A 179 6.51 12.22 -14.27
N ILE A 180 5.95 11.45 -15.20
CA ILE A 180 4.51 11.33 -15.45
C ILE A 180 4.21 9.85 -15.41
N ASP A 181 3.30 9.41 -14.56
CA ASP A 181 3.12 8.00 -14.23
C ASP A 181 1.65 7.60 -14.19
N PRO A 182 1.02 7.36 -15.36
CA PRO A 182 -0.28 6.72 -15.40
C PRO A 182 -0.21 5.18 -15.27
N LEU A 183 -1.22 4.61 -14.64
CA LEU A 183 -1.36 3.16 -14.47
C LEU A 183 -2.36 2.59 -15.51
N ILE A 184 -1.95 1.52 -16.20
CA ILE A 184 -2.89 0.66 -16.93
C ILE A 184 -3.28 -0.48 -15.97
N GLU A 185 -4.48 -0.39 -15.40
CA GLU A 185 -4.98 -1.30 -14.36
C GLU A 185 -6.24 -2.06 -14.80
N GLU A 186 -6.49 -3.19 -14.13
CA GLU A 186 -7.76 -3.91 -14.27
C GLU A 186 -8.70 -3.87 -13.05
N ALA A 187 -8.30 -3.46 -11.81
CA ALA A 187 -9.14 -3.76 -10.62
C ALA A 187 -9.33 -2.69 -9.51
N LYS A 188 -10.60 -2.53 -9.13
CA LYS A 188 -11.23 -1.79 -8.00
C LYS A 188 -12.24 -2.75 -7.36
N LEU A 189 -12.34 -2.83 -6.03
CA LEU A 189 -13.28 -3.77 -5.38
C LEU A 189 -14.67 -3.14 -5.27
N THR A 190 -15.67 -3.88 -5.72
CA THR A 190 -17.09 -3.49 -5.72
C THR A 190 -17.95 -4.71 -5.43
N ALA A 191 -19.06 -4.55 -4.72
CA ALA A 191 -20.05 -5.62 -4.60
C ALA A 191 -20.73 -5.92 -5.94
N SER A 192 -20.82 -7.19 -6.32
CA SER A 192 -21.48 -7.62 -7.57
C SER A 192 -22.95 -7.21 -7.66
N ASP A 193 -23.62 -7.13 -6.50
CA ASP A 193 -25.03 -6.79 -6.32
C ASP A 193 -25.23 -5.36 -5.79
N GLY A 194 -24.19 -4.53 -5.75
CA GLY A 194 -24.26 -3.24 -5.05
C GLY A 194 -25.28 -2.28 -5.67
N ALA A 195 -26.05 -1.61 -4.84
CA ALA A 195 -27.12 -0.67 -5.18
C ALA A 195 -26.79 0.73 -4.64
N ALA A 196 -27.59 1.72 -5.04
CA ALA A 196 -27.42 3.09 -4.54
C ALA A 196 -27.66 3.14 -3.03
N GLY A 197 -26.77 3.80 -2.29
CA GLY A 197 -26.84 3.92 -0.84
C GLY A 197 -26.45 2.67 -0.05
N ASP A 198 -25.83 1.66 -0.67
CA ASP A 198 -25.34 0.47 0.05
C ASP A 198 -24.12 0.80 0.96
N PHE A 199 -23.38 1.89 0.65
CA PHE A 199 -22.18 2.32 1.37
C PHE A 199 -21.10 1.23 1.50
N PHE A 200 -20.82 0.50 0.41
CA PHE A 200 -19.74 -0.48 0.37
C PHE A 200 -18.38 0.19 0.63
N GLY A 201 -17.54 -0.40 1.50
CA GLY A 201 -16.32 0.25 1.98
C GLY A 201 -16.51 1.05 3.26
N PHE A 202 -17.67 0.97 3.92
CA PHE A 202 -17.89 1.62 5.21
C PHE A 202 -16.88 1.15 6.26
N SER A 203 -16.66 -0.17 6.32
CA SER A 203 -15.67 -0.82 7.17
C SER A 203 -14.85 -1.81 6.34
N VAL A 204 -13.56 -1.91 6.59
CA VAL A 204 -12.65 -2.82 5.88
C VAL A 204 -11.70 -3.51 6.84
N ALA A 205 -11.34 -4.75 6.55
CA ALA A 205 -10.29 -5.48 7.25
C ALA A 205 -9.46 -6.31 6.25
N VAL A 206 -8.19 -6.54 6.57
CA VAL A 206 -7.30 -7.37 5.77
C VAL A 206 -6.37 -8.20 6.65
N ASP A 207 -6.23 -9.48 6.32
CA ASP A 207 -5.17 -10.33 6.87
C ASP A 207 -4.64 -11.28 5.79
N GLY A 208 -3.35 -11.16 5.50
CA GLY A 208 -2.67 -11.91 4.45
C GLY A 208 -3.36 -11.75 3.10
N ASP A 209 -4.05 -12.81 2.69
CA ASP A 209 -4.76 -12.90 1.41
C ASP A 209 -6.27 -12.65 1.53
N THR A 210 -6.82 -12.43 2.72
CA THR A 210 -8.26 -12.20 2.92
C THR A 210 -8.52 -10.72 3.12
N VAL A 211 -9.38 -10.12 2.28
CA VAL A 211 -9.92 -8.77 2.46
C VAL A 211 -11.42 -8.89 2.70
N VAL A 212 -11.92 -8.18 3.71
CA VAL A 212 -13.34 -8.09 4.00
C VAL A 212 -13.78 -6.65 3.85
N VAL A 213 -14.87 -6.42 3.12
CA VAL A 213 -15.42 -5.09 2.88
C VAL A 213 -16.90 -5.09 3.23
N CYS A 214 -17.32 -4.18 4.09
CA CYS A 214 -18.70 -4.06 4.54
C CYS A 214 -19.47 -3.02 3.73
N ALA A 215 -20.74 -3.33 3.46
CA ALA A 215 -21.75 -2.43 2.93
C ALA A 215 -22.83 -2.25 4.01
N LEU A 216 -22.75 -1.14 4.75
CA LEU A 216 -23.49 -0.93 5.99
C LEU A 216 -25.02 -0.96 5.81
N LEU A 217 -25.50 -0.41 4.70
CA LEU A 217 -26.93 -0.23 4.45
C LEU A 217 -27.46 -1.17 3.37
N LYS A 218 -26.74 -2.26 3.09
CA LYS A 218 -27.17 -3.25 2.11
C LYS A 218 -28.57 -3.76 2.39
N ASP A 219 -29.41 -3.75 1.37
CA ASP A 219 -30.73 -4.39 1.39
C ASP A 219 -30.59 -5.91 1.20
N ILE A 220 -31.28 -6.69 2.04
CA ILE A 220 -31.22 -8.17 2.06
C ILE A 220 -32.63 -8.72 1.87
N ASP A 221 -32.84 -9.48 0.79
CA ASP A 221 -34.13 -10.09 0.44
C ASP A 221 -35.32 -9.10 0.45
N GLY A 222 -35.07 -7.88 -0.06
CA GLY A 222 -36.07 -6.80 -0.12
C GLY A 222 -36.32 -6.09 1.22
N ARG A 223 -35.55 -6.39 2.26
CA ARG A 223 -35.59 -5.70 3.55
C ARG A 223 -34.47 -4.67 3.61
N SER A 224 -34.82 -3.42 3.87
CA SER A 224 -33.85 -2.34 3.76
C SER A 224 -32.88 -2.23 4.93
N GLY A 225 -31.62 -1.86 4.63
CA GLY A 225 -30.60 -1.51 5.62
C GLY A 225 -30.30 -2.64 6.61
N LYS A 226 -30.08 -3.86 6.12
CA LYS A 226 -29.66 -5.01 6.96
C LYS A 226 -28.15 -5.20 6.99
N GLY A 227 -27.44 -4.61 6.04
CA GLY A 227 -26.00 -4.68 5.93
C GLY A 227 -25.49 -6.03 5.44
N ALA A 228 -24.30 -6.02 4.84
CA ALA A 228 -23.60 -7.23 4.41
C ALA A 228 -22.08 -7.02 4.45
N ALA A 229 -21.33 -8.11 4.60
CA ALA A 229 -19.89 -8.11 4.42
C ALA A 229 -19.50 -9.00 3.24
N TYR A 230 -18.54 -8.55 2.45
CA TYR A 230 -18.10 -9.19 1.23
C TYR A 230 -16.64 -9.61 1.39
N VAL A 231 -16.36 -10.89 1.15
CA VAL A 231 -15.02 -11.47 1.32
C VAL A 231 -14.36 -11.59 -0.03
N PHE A 232 -13.18 -11.00 -0.18
CA PHE A 232 -12.34 -11.05 -1.36
C PHE A 232 -11.05 -11.77 -1.02
N LEU A 233 -10.72 -12.80 -1.79
CA LEU A 233 -9.46 -13.52 -1.65
C LEU A 233 -8.46 -13.01 -2.69
N LYS A 234 -7.32 -12.54 -2.19
CA LYS A 234 -6.12 -12.30 -2.96
C LYS A 234 -5.70 -13.61 -3.59
N GLN A 235 -5.82 -13.68 -4.91
CA GLN A 235 -5.35 -14.83 -5.66
C GLN A 235 -3.81 -14.81 -5.67
N ALA A 236 -3.16 -15.88 -6.16
CA ALA A 236 -1.73 -15.86 -6.52
C ALA A 236 -1.39 -14.69 -7.47
N GLY A 237 -2.43 -14.06 -8.07
CA GLY A 237 -2.41 -12.85 -8.86
C GLY A 237 -2.62 -11.49 -8.17
N GLY A 238 -2.77 -11.39 -6.85
CA GLY A 238 -3.27 -10.14 -6.25
C GLY A 238 -4.78 -10.00 -6.46
N PHE A 239 -5.32 -8.78 -6.34
CA PHE A 239 -6.77 -8.52 -6.40
C PHE A 239 -7.31 -8.26 -7.82
N ALA A 240 -6.44 -8.35 -8.82
CA ALA A 240 -6.73 -8.18 -10.25
C ALA A 240 -7.93 -9.00 -10.77
N GLY A 241 -8.08 -10.23 -10.26
CA GLY A 241 -9.17 -11.15 -10.62
C GLY A 241 -10.29 -11.22 -9.57
N ALA A 242 -10.23 -10.43 -8.50
CA ALA A 242 -11.20 -10.41 -7.41
C ALA A 242 -12.25 -9.30 -7.61
N LEU A 243 -12.77 -9.14 -8.84
CA LEU A 243 -13.87 -8.20 -9.13
C LEU A 243 -15.24 -8.75 -8.70
N GLN A 244 -15.26 -9.98 -8.19
CA GLN A 244 -16.41 -10.63 -7.62
C GLN A 244 -15.98 -11.12 -6.24
N GLU A 245 -16.78 -10.81 -5.25
CA GLU A 245 -16.64 -11.38 -3.93
C GLU A 245 -16.62 -12.91 -4.01
N ASN A 246 -15.78 -13.54 -3.20
CA ASN A 246 -15.79 -14.97 -3.01
C ASN A 246 -17.00 -15.40 -2.16
N ALA A 247 -17.30 -14.62 -1.12
CA ALA A 247 -18.45 -14.85 -0.27
C ALA A 247 -19.15 -13.54 0.14
N ARG A 248 -20.44 -13.66 0.45
CA ARG A 248 -21.26 -12.63 1.09
C ARG A 248 -21.73 -13.15 2.44
N LEU A 249 -21.45 -12.39 3.48
CA LEU A 249 -21.77 -12.70 4.87
C LEU A 249 -22.97 -11.86 5.31
N THR A 250 -23.94 -12.49 5.96
CA THR A 250 -25.14 -11.86 6.52
C THR A 250 -25.45 -12.46 7.88
N ALA A 251 -26.12 -11.71 8.76
CA ALA A 251 -26.62 -12.23 10.03
C ALA A 251 -27.85 -13.13 9.82
N SER A 252 -27.91 -14.28 10.49
CA SER A 252 -29.06 -15.20 10.41
C SER A 252 -30.35 -14.66 11.04
N ASP A 253 -30.24 -13.65 11.90
CA ASP A 253 -31.34 -13.03 12.66
C ASP A 253 -31.75 -11.65 12.13
N ASP A 254 -31.54 -11.41 10.83
CA ASP A 254 -31.82 -10.17 10.11
C ASP A 254 -33.33 -9.85 9.91
N ALA A 255 -34.23 -10.61 10.54
CA ALA A 255 -35.68 -10.47 10.43
C ALA A 255 -36.27 -9.26 11.20
N GLY A 256 -35.50 -8.56 12.03
CA GLY A 256 -35.94 -7.44 12.88
C GLY A 256 -35.98 -6.06 12.17
N SER A 257 -35.92 -4.96 12.93
CA SER A 257 -35.69 -3.58 12.41
C SER A 257 -34.30 -3.44 11.76
N THR A 258 -33.97 -2.31 11.15
CA THR A 258 -32.65 -2.02 10.53
C THR A 258 -31.51 -2.55 11.42
N LEU A 259 -30.69 -3.44 10.86
CA LEU A 259 -29.49 -3.98 11.51
C LEU A 259 -28.31 -3.44 10.70
N PHE A 260 -27.42 -2.68 11.32
CA PHE A 260 -26.27 -2.10 10.63
C PHE A 260 -25.11 -3.11 10.58
N PHE A 261 -25.38 -4.32 10.08
CA PHE A 261 -24.35 -5.36 9.97
C PHE A 261 -23.19 -4.88 9.10
N GLY A 262 -21.98 -4.92 9.64
CA GLY A 262 -20.80 -4.40 8.97
C GLY A 262 -20.40 -2.98 9.33
N ASP A 263 -20.92 -2.44 10.44
CA ASP A 263 -20.40 -1.20 11.06
C ASP A 263 -18.91 -1.35 11.41
N SER A 264 -18.54 -2.49 11.99
CA SER A 264 -17.17 -2.84 12.33
C SER A 264 -16.83 -4.25 11.85
N VAL A 265 -15.60 -4.45 11.38
CA VAL A 265 -15.12 -5.74 10.89
C VAL A 265 -13.66 -5.96 11.24
N ALA A 266 -13.31 -7.20 11.57
CA ALA A 266 -11.94 -7.64 11.77
C ALA A 266 -11.72 -9.05 11.21
N VAL A 267 -10.50 -9.36 10.79
CA VAL A 267 -10.12 -10.68 10.25
C VAL A 267 -8.76 -11.11 10.79
N SER A 268 -8.65 -12.38 11.17
CA SER A 268 -7.38 -13.01 11.53
C SER A 268 -7.40 -14.49 11.14
N GLY A 269 -6.50 -14.88 10.24
CA GLY A 269 -6.43 -16.22 9.68
C GLY A 269 -7.76 -16.66 9.06
N ASP A 270 -8.39 -17.65 9.69
CA ASP A 270 -9.63 -18.27 9.24
C ASP A 270 -10.88 -17.71 9.95
N THR A 271 -10.74 -16.66 10.76
CA THR A 271 -11.84 -16.06 11.53
C THR A 271 -12.15 -14.65 11.04
N ILE A 272 -13.41 -14.40 10.68
CA ILE A 272 -13.95 -13.07 10.37
C ILE A 272 -14.96 -12.71 11.46
N VAL A 273 -14.88 -11.49 11.98
CA VAL A 273 -15.76 -10.97 13.03
C VAL A 273 -16.44 -9.71 12.50
N VAL A 274 -17.77 -9.64 12.60
CA VAL A 274 -18.57 -8.51 12.10
C VAL A 274 -19.54 -8.02 13.17
N GLY A 275 -19.57 -6.71 13.42
CA GLY A 275 -20.48 -6.07 14.38
C GLY A 275 -21.71 -5.42 13.74
N ASN A 276 -22.75 -5.18 14.55
CA ASN A 276 -23.97 -4.43 14.15
C ASN A 276 -24.49 -3.44 15.21
N PHE A 277 -23.61 -2.89 16.06
CA PHE A 277 -23.92 -2.07 17.26
C PHE A 277 -24.61 -2.77 18.44
N VAL A 278 -25.15 -3.97 18.26
CA VAL A 278 -25.87 -4.71 19.32
C VAL A 278 -25.33 -6.12 19.51
N SER A 279 -24.77 -6.70 18.45
CA SER A 279 -24.31 -8.08 18.37
C SER A 279 -23.04 -8.18 17.53
N VAL A 280 -22.26 -9.20 17.83
CA VAL A 280 -21.08 -9.56 17.04
C VAL A 280 -21.26 -10.97 16.51
N TYR A 281 -20.94 -11.14 15.24
CA TYR A 281 -21.11 -12.37 14.48
C TYR A 281 -19.74 -12.89 14.08
N VAL A 282 -19.47 -14.15 14.37
CA VAL A 282 -18.19 -14.82 14.08
C VAL A 282 -18.42 -15.83 12.97
N PHE A 283 -17.63 -15.69 11.91
CA PHE A 283 -17.62 -16.58 10.76
C PHE A 283 -16.28 -17.30 10.73
N MET A 284 -16.35 -18.61 10.58
CA MET A 284 -15.20 -19.48 10.37
C MET A 284 -15.11 -19.84 8.90
N LYS A 285 -13.88 -19.83 8.37
CA LYS A 285 -13.62 -20.23 7.00
C LYS A 285 -14.13 -21.67 6.78
N PRO A 286 -15.09 -21.87 5.87
CA PRO A 286 -15.57 -23.21 5.57
C PRO A 286 -14.45 -24.10 5.01
N ALA A 287 -14.58 -25.42 5.12
CA ALA A 287 -13.59 -26.36 4.58
C ALA A 287 -13.35 -26.19 3.06
N GLY A 288 -14.37 -25.75 2.32
CA GLY A 288 -14.29 -25.41 0.90
C GLY A 288 -13.72 -24.03 0.59
N GLY A 289 -13.31 -23.28 1.61
CA GLY A 289 -12.97 -21.86 1.53
C GLY A 289 -14.21 -20.96 1.59
N TRP A 290 -13.97 -19.64 1.55
CA TRP A 290 -15.02 -18.64 1.48
C TRP A 290 -15.72 -18.72 0.11
N ALA A 291 -16.98 -19.13 0.10
CA ALA A 291 -17.77 -19.27 -1.13
C ALA A 291 -19.27 -19.05 -0.87
N GLY A 292 -19.93 -18.26 -1.72
CA GLY A 292 -21.38 -18.10 -1.73
C GLY A 292 -21.94 -17.23 -0.59
N GLN A 293 -23.21 -17.44 -0.23
CA GLN A 293 -23.86 -16.74 0.87
C GLN A 293 -23.71 -17.54 2.16
N LEU A 294 -23.22 -16.90 3.22
CA LEU A 294 -22.94 -17.53 4.50
C LEU A 294 -23.57 -16.73 5.65
N THR A 295 -24.03 -17.46 6.65
CA THR A 295 -24.40 -16.93 7.96
C THR A 295 -23.35 -17.30 8.99
N GLU A 296 -23.39 -16.64 10.15
CA GLU A 296 -22.42 -16.82 11.23
C GLU A 296 -22.39 -18.26 11.78
N ASP A 297 -21.23 -18.65 12.31
CA ASP A 297 -21.08 -19.87 13.11
C ASP A 297 -21.41 -19.62 14.58
N ALA A 298 -21.07 -18.42 15.08
CA ALA A 298 -21.36 -18.00 16.44
C ALA A 298 -21.85 -16.55 16.51
N LYS A 299 -22.67 -16.30 17.53
CA LYS A 299 -23.12 -14.98 17.93
C LYS A 299 -22.57 -14.66 19.32
N LEU A 300 -21.85 -13.57 19.45
CA LEU A 300 -21.38 -13.07 20.73
C LEU A 300 -22.41 -12.08 21.28
N ILE A 301 -22.65 -12.14 22.58
CA ILE A 301 -23.52 -11.21 23.32
C ILE A 301 -22.88 -10.84 24.66
N PRO A 302 -23.09 -9.61 25.17
CA PRO A 302 -22.57 -9.22 26.47
C PRO A 302 -23.47 -9.80 27.57
N SER A 303 -22.89 -10.19 28.71
CA SER A 303 -23.66 -10.85 29.75
C SER A 303 -24.67 -9.95 30.47
N ASP A 304 -24.43 -8.64 30.45
CA ASP A 304 -25.26 -7.57 31.02
C ASP A 304 -26.54 -7.29 30.20
N GLY A 305 -26.67 -7.86 29.00
CA GLY A 305 -27.80 -7.63 28.09
C GLY A 305 -27.83 -6.24 27.47
N GLY A 306 -26.74 -5.48 27.57
CA GLY A 306 -26.54 -4.18 26.94
C GLY A 306 -26.25 -4.27 25.44
N THR A 307 -26.03 -3.11 24.84
CA THR A 307 -25.45 -3.00 23.48
C THR A 307 -23.93 -3.13 23.56
N PHE A 308 -23.30 -3.63 22.51
CA PHE A 308 -21.85 -3.63 22.31
C PHE A 308 -21.57 -3.79 20.81
N ALA A 309 -20.30 -3.72 20.38
CA ALA A 309 -19.88 -3.75 18.97
C ALA A 309 -19.74 -2.38 18.29
N ASN A 310 -19.39 -1.35 19.06
CA ASN A 310 -18.90 -0.09 18.51
C ASN A 310 -17.57 -0.27 17.77
N SER A 311 -16.77 -1.24 18.20
CA SER A 311 -15.54 -1.64 17.52
C SER A 311 -15.25 -3.11 17.82
N VAL A 312 -14.63 -3.80 16.87
CA VAL A 312 -14.23 -5.21 17.01
C VAL A 312 -12.78 -5.39 16.56
N ALA A 313 -12.07 -6.28 17.22
CA ALA A 313 -10.74 -6.71 16.81
C ALA A 313 -10.57 -8.21 17.07
N VAL A 314 -9.76 -8.89 16.25
CA VAL A 314 -9.47 -10.31 16.39
C VAL A 314 -8.00 -10.60 16.16
N SER A 315 -7.40 -11.45 17.00
CA SER A 315 -6.05 -11.97 16.80
C SER A 315 -6.01 -13.43 17.25
N GLY A 316 -5.82 -14.34 16.29
CA GLY A 316 -5.90 -15.76 16.55
C GLY A 316 -7.23 -16.15 17.17
N ASP A 317 -7.19 -16.69 18.40
CA ASP A 317 -8.37 -17.17 19.13
C ASP A 317 -9.05 -16.13 20.02
N THR A 318 -8.55 -14.89 20.05
CA THR A 318 -9.08 -13.81 20.91
C THR A 318 -9.86 -12.80 20.08
N VAL A 319 -11.12 -12.56 20.47
CA VAL A 319 -11.98 -11.50 19.94
C VAL A 319 -12.21 -10.46 21.04
N VAL A 320 -12.01 -9.19 20.72
CA VAL A 320 -12.28 -8.06 21.61
C VAL A 320 -13.37 -7.19 21.01
N VAL A 321 -14.34 -6.82 21.84
CA VAL A 321 -15.50 -6.01 21.43
C VAL A 321 -15.62 -4.79 22.33
N GLY A 322 -15.58 -3.60 21.75
CA GLY A 322 -15.78 -2.35 22.48
C GLY A 322 -17.25 -1.97 22.62
N ASP A 323 -17.58 -1.35 23.75
CA ASP A 323 -18.90 -0.78 24.05
C ASP A 323 -18.74 0.58 24.74
N ILE A 324 -19.34 1.61 24.17
CA ILE A 324 -19.32 2.96 24.75
C ILE A 324 -20.58 3.30 25.56
N GLY A 325 -21.60 2.42 25.59
CA GLY A 325 -22.91 2.70 26.16
C GLY A 325 -22.99 2.50 27.68
N ASN A 326 -22.13 1.64 28.23
CA ASN A 326 -22.17 1.25 29.63
C ASN A 326 -21.81 2.38 30.62
N ASN A 327 -22.44 2.32 31.81
CA ASN A 327 -22.20 3.22 32.96
C ASN A 327 -22.14 4.72 32.60
N SER A 328 -23.21 5.26 32.02
CA SER A 328 -23.26 6.68 31.61
C SER A 328 -22.15 7.05 30.62
N ARG A 329 -21.94 6.19 29.61
CA ARG A 329 -20.90 6.34 28.58
C ARG A 329 -19.46 6.32 29.10
N GLN A 330 -19.23 5.74 30.27
CA GLN A 330 -17.89 5.36 30.71
C GLN A 330 -17.28 4.32 29.76
N GLY A 331 -18.09 3.35 29.35
CA GLY A 331 -17.72 2.31 28.39
C GLY A 331 -16.94 1.14 29.00
N ALA A 332 -16.79 0.08 28.21
CA ALA A 332 -16.13 -1.18 28.54
C ALA A 332 -15.63 -1.88 27.28
N ALA A 333 -14.82 -2.93 27.43
CA ALA A 333 -14.58 -3.88 26.35
C ALA A 333 -14.73 -5.32 26.84
N PHE A 334 -15.20 -6.19 25.97
CA PHE A 334 -15.52 -7.57 26.27
C PHE A 334 -14.57 -8.48 25.50
N VAL A 335 -13.94 -9.42 26.19
CA VAL A 335 -12.99 -10.37 25.58
C VAL A 335 -13.62 -11.74 25.52
N PHE A 336 -13.61 -12.32 24.33
CA PHE A 336 -14.05 -13.68 24.05
C PHE A 336 -12.86 -14.49 23.57
N VAL A 337 -12.72 -15.69 24.12
CA VAL A 337 -11.68 -16.64 23.73
C VAL A 337 -12.36 -17.84 23.07
N LYS A 338 -11.85 -18.26 21.91
CA LYS A 338 -12.38 -19.38 21.16
C LYS A 338 -12.51 -20.62 22.05
N PRO A 339 -13.73 -21.16 22.22
CA PRO A 339 -13.90 -22.38 22.99
C PRO A 339 -13.14 -23.56 22.34
N PRO A 340 -12.75 -24.60 23.11
CA PRO A 340 -12.13 -25.80 22.55
C PRO A 340 -12.98 -26.51 21.48
N ALA A 341 -14.31 -26.36 21.56
CA ALA A 341 -15.25 -26.88 20.56
C ALA A 341 -15.34 -26.02 19.28
N GLY A 342 -14.61 -24.89 19.25
CA GLY A 342 -14.73 -23.87 18.21
C GLY A 342 -15.77 -22.81 18.51
N TRP A 343 -15.89 -21.85 17.60
CA TRP A 343 -16.94 -20.83 17.63
C TRP A 343 -18.24 -21.46 17.16
N PHE A 344 -19.22 -21.65 18.06
CA PHE A 344 -20.55 -22.14 17.70
C PHE A 344 -21.64 -21.61 18.65
N GLY A 345 -22.79 -21.23 18.09
CA GLY A 345 -23.97 -20.82 18.84
C GLY A 345 -23.82 -19.47 19.54
N THR A 346 -24.60 -19.23 20.60
CA THR A 346 -24.55 -17.98 21.35
C THR A 346 -23.55 -18.06 22.50
N LEU A 347 -22.55 -17.18 22.50
CA LEU A 347 -21.47 -17.14 23.48
C LEU A 347 -21.44 -15.83 24.26
N ARG A 348 -20.95 -15.91 25.49
CA ARG A 348 -20.73 -14.78 26.41
C ARG A 348 -19.25 -14.56 26.63
N GLU A 349 -18.91 -13.37 27.09
CA GLU A 349 -17.53 -12.96 27.30
C GLU A 349 -16.82 -13.81 28.37
N ASN A 350 -15.51 -13.95 28.23
CA ASN A 350 -14.63 -14.54 29.23
C ASN A 350 -14.15 -13.48 30.23
N ALA A 351 -13.92 -12.25 29.76
CA ALA A 351 -13.47 -11.14 30.59
C ALA A 351 -14.13 -9.82 30.18
N VAL A 352 -14.22 -8.90 31.13
CA VAL A 352 -14.65 -7.52 30.94
C VAL A 352 -13.49 -6.60 31.31
N LEU A 353 -13.10 -5.73 30.40
CA LEU A 353 -12.01 -4.78 30.55
C LEU A 353 -12.59 -3.40 30.82
N THR A 354 -12.09 -2.74 31.86
CA THR A 354 -12.46 -1.37 32.22
C THR A 354 -11.22 -0.53 32.54
N ALA A 355 -11.30 0.78 32.36
CA ALA A 355 -10.27 1.70 32.84
C ALA A 355 -10.37 1.85 34.36
N SER A 356 -9.23 1.76 35.07
CA SER A 356 -9.17 1.93 36.53
C SER A 356 -9.58 3.33 37.00
N ASP A 357 -9.43 4.32 36.12
CA ASP A 357 -9.81 5.72 36.32
C ASP A 357 -11.02 6.14 35.47
N GLY A 358 -11.76 5.18 34.91
CA GLY A 358 -12.90 5.47 34.05
C GLY A 358 -13.94 6.34 34.76
N ALA A 359 -14.43 7.35 34.06
CA ALA A 359 -15.50 8.25 34.47
C ALA A 359 -16.61 8.28 33.41
N ALA A 360 -17.75 8.90 33.76
CA ALA A 360 -18.83 9.11 32.79
C ALA A 360 -18.33 9.92 31.57
N ASP A 361 -18.83 9.57 30.38
CA ASP A 361 -18.47 10.19 29.09
C ASP A 361 -16.98 10.06 28.69
N ASP A 362 -16.26 9.05 29.21
CA ASP A 362 -14.90 8.72 28.75
C ASP A 362 -14.88 7.92 27.43
N PHE A 363 -16.00 7.26 27.08
CA PHE A 363 -16.15 6.46 25.86
C PHE A 363 -15.09 5.35 25.70
N PHE A 364 -14.69 4.70 26.79
CA PHE A 364 -13.80 3.54 26.71
C PHE A 364 -14.41 2.45 25.81
N GLY A 365 -13.62 1.85 24.92
CA GLY A 365 -14.14 0.89 23.93
C GLY A 365 -14.58 1.53 22.62
N PHE A 366 -14.36 2.84 22.43
CA PHE A 366 -14.63 3.52 21.16
C PHE A 366 -13.83 2.94 19.99
N SER A 367 -12.56 2.58 20.25
CA SER A 367 -11.74 1.80 19.32
C SER A 367 -11.01 0.70 20.07
N VAL A 368 -10.88 -0.47 19.45
CA VAL A 368 -10.16 -1.61 20.02
C VAL A 368 -9.22 -2.20 18.99
N ALA A 369 -8.07 -2.69 19.45
CA ALA A 369 -7.13 -3.44 18.63
C ALA A 369 -6.49 -4.56 19.47
N VAL A 370 -6.15 -5.67 18.83
CA VAL A 370 -5.47 -6.80 19.49
C VAL A 370 -4.38 -7.36 18.60
N SER A 371 -3.21 -7.62 19.19
CA SER A 371 -2.11 -8.33 18.56
C SER A 371 -1.53 -9.31 19.57
N HIS A 372 -1.71 -10.61 19.30
CA HIS A 372 -1.29 -11.68 20.20
C HIS A 372 -1.87 -11.51 21.62
N ASP A 373 -1.03 -11.27 22.61
CA ASP A 373 -1.37 -11.12 24.03
C ASP A 373 -1.75 -9.69 24.41
N THR A 374 -1.59 -8.72 23.50
CA THR A 374 -1.73 -7.30 23.81
C THR A 374 -3.02 -6.75 23.22
N VAL A 375 -3.87 -6.21 24.08
CA VAL A 375 -5.12 -5.51 23.73
C VAL A 375 -4.96 -4.03 24.01
N VAL A 376 -5.37 -3.18 23.07
CA VAL A 376 -5.36 -1.73 23.20
C VAL A 376 -6.77 -1.19 23.01
N ILE A 377 -7.19 -0.30 23.90
CA ILE A 377 -8.55 0.26 23.91
C ILE A 377 -8.47 1.77 23.98
N GLY A 378 -9.07 2.45 23.01
CA GLY A 378 -9.21 3.88 22.98
C GLY A 378 -10.40 4.39 23.80
N ALA A 379 -10.21 5.53 24.45
CA ALA A 379 -11.22 6.27 25.20
C ALA A 379 -11.10 7.77 24.87
N PRO A 380 -11.59 8.21 23.70
CA PRO A 380 -11.61 9.62 23.35
C PRO A 380 -12.65 10.32 24.23
N THR A 381 -12.21 11.14 25.17
CA THR A 381 -13.14 11.93 25.99
C THR A 381 -13.81 12.98 25.09
N LEU A 382 -15.13 12.88 24.92
CA LEU A 382 -15.90 13.83 24.10
C LEU A 382 -16.68 14.85 24.96
N SER A 383 -16.46 14.85 26.28
CA SER A 383 -17.10 15.80 27.20
C SER A 383 -16.37 17.16 27.21
N PRO A 384 -17.10 18.29 27.09
CA PRO A 384 -16.55 19.64 27.06
C PRO A 384 -16.08 20.17 28.44
N SER A 385 -16.16 19.36 29.51
CA SER A 385 -15.57 19.72 30.80
C SER A 385 -14.07 19.42 30.79
N ASP A 386 -13.24 20.48 30.78
CA ASP A 386 -11.78 20.54 30.60
C ASP A 386 -10.89 19.71 31.57
N ALA A 387 -11.39 18.66 32.23
CA ALA A 387 -10.62 17.87 33.20
C ALA A 387 -10.08 16.53 32.66
N ASN A 388 -10.78 15.87 31.74
CA ASN A 388 -10.36 14.57 31.20
C ASN A 388 -9.81 14.72 29.79
N ARG A 389 -8.60 14.21 29.59
CA ARG A 389 -7.94 14.11 28.29
C ARG A 389 -8.15 12.69 27.76
N GLY A 390 -8.38 12.55 26.46
CA GLY A 390 -8.48 11.23 25.83
C GLY A 390 -7.24 10.38 26.10
N ALA A 391 -7.43 9.07 26.15
CA ALA A 391 -6.40 8.10 26.46
C ALA A 391 -6.55 6.83 25.63
N ALA A 392 -5.48 6.04 25.59
CA ALA A 392 -5.57 4.64 25.18
C ALA A 392 -5.05 3.76 26.32
N TYR A 393 -5.65 2.60 26.54
CA TYR A 393 -5.35 1.70 27.64
C TYR A 393 -4.85 0.38 27.09
N VAL A 394 -3.78 -0.15 27.68
CA VAL A 394 -3.13 -1.38 27.23
C VAL A 394 -3.32 -2.46 28.28
N PHE A 395 -3.82 -3.61 27.82
CA PHE A 395 -4.00 -4.82 28.60
C PHE A 395 -3.11 -5.90 28.00
N VAL A 396 -2.50 -6.71 28.86
CA VAL A 396 -1.71 -7.88 28.49
C VAL A 396 -2.40 -9.10 29.07
N GLU A 397 -2.52 -10.16 28.26
CA GLU A 397 -3.14 -11.40 28.68
C GLU A 397 -2.56 -11.88 30.02
N PRO A 398 -3.38 -12.01 31.08
CA PRO A 398 -2.91 -12.53 32.34
C PRO A 398 -2.42 -13.98 32.22
N ALA A 399 -1.51 -14.42 33.08
CA ALA A 399 -1.02 -15.80 33.07
C ALA A 399 -2.12 -16.87 33.23
N GLY A 400 -3.28 -16.50 33.80
CA GLY A 400 -4.47 -17.35 33.90
C GLY A 400 -5.44 -17.25 32.72
N GLY A 401 -5.07 -16.53 31.66
CA GLY A 401 -5.93 -16.16 30.55
C GLY A 401 -6.89 -15.02 30.88
N TRP A 402 -7.69 -14.65 29.88
CA TRP A 402 -8.74 -13.64 30.00
C TRP A 402 -9.91 -14.17 30.83
N VAL A 403 -9.98 -13.82 32.12
CA VAL A 403 -11.07 -14.23 33.00
C VAL A 403 -11.49 -13.11 33.95
N GLY A 404 -12.80 -12.81 33.98
CA GLY A 404 -13.40 -11.89 34.95
C GLY A 404 -13.16 -10.41 34.65
N PRO A 405 -13.44 -9.50 35.61
CA PRO A 405 -13.17 -8.09 35.45
C PRO A 405 -11.67 -7.80 35.56
N LEU A 406 -11.13 -7.03 34.61
CA LEU A 406 -9.71 -6.65 34.55
C LEU A 406 -9.56 -5.15 34.30
N THR A 407 -8.52 -4.57 34.89
CA THR A 407 -8.07 -3.19 34.63
C THR A 407 -6.75 -3.19 33.87
N GLU A 408 -6.43 -2.06 33.25
CA GLU A 408 -5.28 -1.91 32.36
C GLU A 408 -3.94 -2.21 33.04
N ASN A 409 -2.96 -2.62 32.24
CA ASN A 409 -1.56 -2.66 32.64
C ASN A 409 -0.89 -1.28 32.47
N ALA A 410 -1.24 -0.57 31.39
CA ALA A 410 -0.72 0.77 31.12
C ALA A 410 -1.78 1.72 30.56
N LYS A 411 -1.61 3.01 30.86
CA LYS A 411 -2.35 4.12 30.28
C LYS A 411 -1.44 4.93 29.37
N LEU A 412 -1.79 5.03 28.10
CA LEU A 412 -1.10 5.82 27.10
C LEU A 412 -1.74 7.20 27.02
N THR A 413 -0.91 8.23 27.11
CA THR A 413 -1.32 9.63 27.04
C THR A 413 -0.49 10.35 26.00
N HIS A 414 -1.06 11.38 25.38
CA HIS A 414 -0.32 12.26 24.49
C HIS A 414 0.35 13.38 25.31
N SER A 415 1.53 13.89 24.92
CA SER A 415 2.18 15.01 25.65
C SER A 415 1.52 16.38 25.43
N ASP A 416 0.79 16.56 24.33
CA ASP A 416 0.05 17.79 24.05
C ASP A 416 -1.17 17.95 24.97
N ALA A 417 -1.20 19.03 25.76
CA ALA A 417 -2.26 19.33 26.70
C ALA A 417 -3.65 19.40 26.05
N ASN A 418 -3.75 19.73 24.76
CA ASN A 418 -5.02 19.89 24.02
C ASN A 418 -5.50 18.61 23.32
N ALA A 419 -4.86 17.46 23.58
CA ALA A 419 -5.20 16.15 23.01
C ALA A 419 -6.49 15.55 23.61
N MET A 420 -7.61 16.28 23.58
CA MET A 420 -8.85 15.88 24.24
C MET A 420 -9.50 14.64 23.60
N VAL A 421 -9.28 14.40 22.30
CA VAL A 421 -9.89 13.29 21.55
C VAL A 421 -8.89 12.14 21.32
N PHE A 422 -7.81 12.09 22.09
CA PHE A 422 -6.77 11.08 21.92
C PHE A 422 -7.31 9.67 22.20
N GLY A 423 -6.92 8.69 21.40
CA GLY A 423 -7.46 7.33 21.45
C GLY A 423 -8.71 7.13 20.57
N PHE A 424 -9.02 8.06 19.68
CA PHE A 424 -10.12 7.92 18.73
C PHE A 424 -9.98 6.70 17.80
N SER A 425 -8.76 6.41 17.36
CA SER A 425 -8.41 5.18 16.67
C SER A 425 -7.13 4.64 17.28
N VAL A 426 -7.09 3.33 17.53
CA VAL A 426 -5.91 2.62 17.98
C VAL A 426 -5.65 1.44 17.07
N ASP A 427 -4.38 1.11 16.87
CA ASP A 427 -3.98 -0.17 16.28
C ASP A 427 -2.63 -0.63 16.86
N VAL A 428 -2.39 -1.94 16.84
CA VAL A 428 -1.21 -2.56 17.46
C VAL A 428 -0.60 -3.63 16.56
N SER A 429 0.72 -3.61 16.43
CA SER A 429 1.48 -4.66 15.76
C SER A 429 2.71 -5.02 16.58
N GLY A 430 2.67 -6.20 17.20
CA GLY A 430 3.71 -6.64 18.14
C GLY A 430 3.91 -5.62 19.26
N ASP A 431 5.13 -5.10 19.38
CA ASP A 431 5.51 -4.16 20.43
C ASP A 431 5.20 -2.68 20.10
N THR A 432 4.51 -2.39 18.99
CA THR A 432 4.22 -1.01 18.56
C THR A 432 2.72 -0.74 18.59
N VAL A 433 2.32 0.31 19.32
CA VAL A 433 0.95 0.82 19.36
C VAL A 433 0.91 2.18 18.67
N VAL A 434 -0.13 2.42 17.88
CA VAL A 434 -0.44 3.72 17.32
C VAL A 434 -1.80 4.17 17.84
N ALA A 435 -1.91 5.42 18.27
CA ALA A 435 -3.16 6.03 18.69
C ALA A 435 -3.29 7.43 18.08
N THR A 436 -4.49 7.83 17.68
CA THR A 436 -4.72 9.08 16.91
C THR A 436 -5.48 10.15 17.67
N PHE A 437 -5.55 11.34 17.04
CA PHE A 437 -6.10 12.60 17.55
C PHE A 437 -5.49 13.13 18.85
N PRO A 438 -4.18 13.46 18.86
CA PRO A 438 -3.24 13.48 17.73
C PRO A 438 -2.52 12.13 17.54
N ALA A 439 -1.92 11.94 16.37
CA ALA A 439 -1.23 10.69 16.04
C ALA A 439 0.10 10.52 16.78
N ALA A 440 0.17 9.48 17.61
CA ALA A 440 1.33 9.10 18.39
C ALA A 440 1.63 7.61 18.26
N VAL A 441 2.92 7.30 18.31
CA VAL A 441 3.45 5.93 18.32
C VAL A 441 4.09 5.65 19.67
N PHE A 442 3.75 4.50 20.25
CA PHE A 442 4.29 3.99 21.50
C PHE A 442 5.00 2.68 21.22
N VAL A 443 6.20 2.53 21.78
CA VAL A 443 6.95 1.27 21.72
C VAL A 443 6.98 0.67 23.11
N LYS A 444 6.69 -0.63 23.21
CA LYS A 444 6.70 -1.38 24.46
C LYS A 444 8.02 -1.15 25.21
N PRO A 445 7.97 -0.64 26.45
CA PRO A 445 9.18 -0.49 27.26
C PRO A 445 9.84 -1.84 27.56
N VAL A 446 11.15 -1.84 27.86
CA VAL A 446 11.89 -3.06 28.25
C VAL A 446 11.26 -3.77 29.47
N GLY A 447 10.62 -3.02 30.37
CA GLY A 447 9.89 -3.54 31.52
C GLY A 447 8.46 -4.02 31.23
N GLY A 448 8.02 -3.98 29.96
CA GLY A 448 6.64 -4.24 29.56
C GLY A 448 5.74 -3.00 29.67
N TRP A 449 4.46 -3.22 29.36
CA TRP A 449 3.43 -2.20 29.49
C TRP A 449 3.08 -2.02 30.97
N ALA A 450 3.46 -0.89 31.56
CA ALA A 450 3.16 -0.58 32.95
C ALA A 450 3.02 0.94 33.20
N GLY A 451 2.01 1.33 33.98
CA GLY A 451 1.83 2.71 34.45
C GLY A 451 1.40 3.68 33.36
N VAL A 452 1.66 4.97 33.55
CA VAL A 452 1.32 6.03 32.59
C VAL A 452 2.50 6.29 31.64
N LEU A 453 2.27 6.16 30.34
CA LEU A 453 3.28 6.32 29.30
C LEU A 453 2.92 7.47 28.36
N THR A 454 3.96 8.16 27.88
CA THR A 454 3.87 9.17 26.82
C THR A 454 4.48 8.64 25.53
N GLU A 455 4.14 9.26 24.40
CA GLU A 455 4.51 8.79 23.08
C GLU A 455 6.02 8.73 22.85
N SER A 456 6.46 7.70 22.10
CA SER A 456 7.85 7.58 21.62
C SER A 456 8.10 8.47 20.40
N ALA A 457 7.09 8.58 19.52
CA ALA A 457 7.11 9.45 18.35
C ALA A 457 5.74 10.06 18.08
N LYS A 458 5.73 11.17 17.35
CA LYS A 458 4.53 11.81 16.79
C LYS A 458 4.52 11.61 15.28
N LEU A 459 3.37 11.28 14.72
CA LEU A 459 3.21 11.27 13.27
C LEU A 459 2.66 12.64 12.87
N ASN A 460 3.23 13.25 11.83
CA ASN A 460 2.68 14.47 11.23
C ASN A 460 1.44 14.14 10.38
N LEU A 461 0.42 13.64 11.07
CA LEU A 461 -0.82 13.11 10.52
C LEU A 461 -1.91 14.18 10.62
N GLY A 462 -2.71 14.34 9.57
CA GLY A 462 -3.91 15.18 9.61
C GLY A 462 -5.17 14.47 10.11
N SER A 463 -5.10 13.19 10.45
CA SER A 463 -6.22 12.27 10.24
C SER A 463 -6.65 11.45 11.46
N SER A 464 -7.70 10.64 11.27
CA SER A 464 -8.55 10.06 12.29
C SER A 464 -8.32 8.59 12.55
N ARG A 465 -8.16 7.82 11.49
CA ARG A 465 -8.07 6.36 11.49
C ARG A 465 -6.65 5.91 11.16
N VAL A 466 -6.26 4.79 11.74
CA VAL A 466 -4.91 4.25 11.60
C VAL A 466 -4.94 2.74 11.48
N ALA A 467 -3.99 2.20 10.73
CA ALA A 467 -3.65 0.79 10.73
C ALA A 467 -2.13 0.60 10.76
N ILE A 468 -1.63 -0.43 11.43
CA ILE A 468 -0.21 -0.75 11.53
C ILE A 468 0.05 -2.22 11.20
N SER A 469 1.10 -2.47 10.41
CA SER A 469 1.62 -3.82 10.20
C SER A 469 3.14 -3.79 10.22
N GLY A 470 3.71 -4.42 11.24
CA GLY A 470 5.13 -4.37 11.55
C GLY A 470 5.61 -2.94 11.73
N ASP A 471 6.52 -2.51 10.85
CA ASP A 471 7.16 -1.19 10.89
C ASP A 471 6.45 -0.13 10.02
N THR A 472 5.22 -0.41 9.59
CA THR A 472 4.47 0.41 8.62
C THR A 472 3.16 0.86 9.22
N VAL A 473 2.91 2.16 9.21
CA VAL A 473 1.65 2.75 9.66
C VAL A 473 0.95 3.37 8.45
N ALA A 474 -0.34 3.14 8.28
CA ALA A 474 -1.17 3.79 7.29
C ALA A 474 -2.24 4.64 7.98
N SER A 475 -2.60 5.78 7.38
CA SER A 475 -3.67 6.64 7.87
C SER A 475 -4.67 7.00 6.79
N ASP A 476 -5.84 7.47 7.20
CA ASP A 476 -6.86 8.03 6.33
C ASP A 476 -6.57 9.48 5.89
N VAL A 477 -7.34 9.95 4.91
CA VAL A 477 -7.53 11.35 4.45
C VAL A 477 -6.50 12.40 4.94
N PRO A 478 -5.43 12.70 4.15
CA PRO A 478 -5.01 12.00 2.95
C PRO A 478 -4.51 10.59 3.26
N LEU A 479 -4.83 9.62 2.40
CA LEU A 479 -4.35 8.24 2.57
C LEU A 479 -2.82 8.24 2.49
N GLN A 480 -2.16 8.00 3.62
CA GLN A 480 -0.71 8.14 3.76
C GLN A 480 -0.10 6.92 4.42
N VAL A 481 1.17 6.69 4.15
CA VAL A 481 1.97 5.68 4.85
C VAL A 481 3.19 6.30 5.50
N TYR A 482 3.47 5.84 6.71
CA TYR A 482 4.62 6.20 7.54
C TYR A 482 5.44 4.94 7.78
N ARG A 483 6.75 5.10 7.82
CA ARG A 483 7.68 3.98 8.02
C ARG A 483 8.52 4.26 9.24
N LYS A 484 8.76 3.21 10.03
CA LYS A 484 9.65 3.29 11.18
C LYS A 484 11.02 3.80 10.73
N PRO A 485 11.50 4.91 11.28
CA PRO A 485 12.85 5.37 11.00
C PRO A 485 13.87 4.33 11.46
N SER A 486 15.03 4.26 10.79
CA SER A 486 16.08 3.29 11.19
C SER A 486 16.61 3.48 12.62
N GLY A 487 16.44 4.67 13.20
CA GLY A 487 16.73 4.97 14.61
C GLY A 487 15.61 4.57 15.58
N GLY A 488 14.55 3.91 15.08
CA GLY A 488 13.31 3.65 15.81
C GLY A 488 12.32 4.80 15.70
N TRP A 489 11.15 4.59 16.31
CA TRP A 489 10.12 5.62 16.45
C TRP A 489 10.59 6.67 17.44
N ALA A 490 11.04 7.82 16.93
CA ALA A 490 11.45 8.96 17.75
C ALA A 490 11.13 10.30 17.06
N GLY A 491 10.77 11.31 17.86
CA GLY A 491 10.50 12.67 17.36
C GLY A 491 9.27 12.73 16.44
N THR A 492 9.25 13.69 15.51
CA THR A 492 8.17 13.82 14.52
C THR A 492 8.52 13.06 13.24
N VAL A 493 7.64 12.16 12.82
CA VAL A 493 7.79 11.36 11.59
C VAL A 493 6.80 11.87 10.54
N THR A 494 7.30 12.10 9.33
CA THR A 494 6.48 12.53 8.18
C THR A 494 6.12 11.36 7.28
N ALA A 495 5.04 11.51 6.50
CA ALA A 495 4.62 10.49 5.54
C ALA A 495 5.73 10.16 4.53
N ALA A 496 5.87 8.88 4.22
CA ALA A 496 6.78 8.35 3.20
C ALA A 496 6.13 8.31 1.81
N ALA A 497 4.82 8.14 1.74
CA ALA A 497 4.04 8.26 0.50
C ALA A 497 2.59 8.68 0.81
N THR A 498 1.96 9.27 -0.20
CA THR A 498 0.52 9.59 -0.22
C THR A 498 -0.10 8.81 -1.37
N PHE A 499 -1.27 8.25 -1.13
CA PHE A 499 -2.07 7.49 -2.09
C PHE A 499 -3.35 8.25 -2.39
N THR A 500 -3.79 8.17 -3.63
CA THR A 500 -5.07 8.71 -4.10
C THR A 500 -5.77 7.64 -4.92
N ALA A 501 -7.10 7.62 -4.87
CA ALA A 501 -7.90 6.83 -5.81
C ALA A 501 -8.32 7.72 -6.97
N SER A 502 -8.26 7.16 -8.18
CA SER A 502 -8.40 7.93 -9.42
C SER A 502 -9.81 8.44 -9.69
N ASP A 503 -10.84 7.79 -9.13
CA ASP A 503 -12.26 8.13 -9.31
C ASP A 503 -12.98 8.52 -8.02
N SER A 504 -12.31 8.46 -6.86
CA SER A 504 -12.89 9.02 -5.64
C SER A 504 -12.82 10.54 -5.70
N GLY A 505 -13.95 11.20 -5.98
CA GLY A 505 -14.07 12.64 -5.75
C GLY A 505 -13.78 12.98 -4.28
N ALA A 506 -13.51 14.25 -3.98
CA ALA A 506 -13.32 14.71 -2.59
C ALA A 506 -14.51 14.38 -1.66
N SER A 507 -15.69 14.08 -2.23
CA SER A 507 -16.91 13.65 -1.55
C SER A 507 -17.04 12.14 -1.33
N GLY A 508 -16.25 11.30 -2.02
CA GLY A 508 -16.40 9.83 -1.98
C GLY A 508 -15.92 9.16 -0.69
N GLY A 509 -15.30 9.92 0.22
CA GLY A 509 -14.91 9.44 1.54
C GLY A 509 -13.77 8.42 1.52
N LEU A 510 -12.86 8.47 0.54
CA LEU A 510 -11.69 7.58 0.50
C LEU A 510 -10.90 7.64 1.80
N GLY A 511 -10.71 6.50 2.45
CA GLY A 511 -10.04 6.39 3.72
C GLY A 511 -10.97 6.47 4.93
N LEU A 512 -12.31 6.54 4.77
CA LEU A 512 -13.21 6.49 5.93
C LEU A 512 -12.94 5.27 6.84
N SER A 513 -12.50 4.18 6.21
CA SER A 513 -11.91 3.02 6.86
C SER A 513 -10.56 2.67 6.21
N VAL A 514 -9.60 2.22 7.02
CA VAL A 514 -8.27 1.79 6.55
C VAL A 514 -7.87 0.51 7.26
N ALA A 515 -7.22 -0.41 6.53
CA ALA A 515 -6.66 -1.63 7.10
C ALA A 515 -5.33 -1.99 6.42
N LEU A 516 -4.41 -2.61 7.15
CA LEU A 516 -3.07 -2.92 6.66
C LEU A 516 -2.60 -4.30 7.14
N SER A 517 -2.21 -5.16 6.20
CA SER A 517 -1.53 -6.43 6.50
C SER A 517 -0.33 -6.61 5.58
N GLY A 518 0.86 -6.68 6.19
CA GLY A 518 2.12 -6.62 5.48
C GLY A 518 2.21 -5.36 4.61
N ASN A 519 2.23 -5.54 3.29
CA ASN A 519 2.25 -4.45 2.31
C ASN A 519 0.89 -4.18 1.66
N THR A 520 -0.16 -4.93 2.00
CA THR A 520 -1.49 -4.74 1.44
C THR A 520 -2.27 -3.73 2.29
N LEU A 521 -2.44 -2.52 1.73
CA LEU A 521 -3.23 -1.44 2.32
C LEU A 521 -4.62 -1.46 1.65
N VAL A 522 -5.68 -1.47 2.44
CA VAL A 522 -7.06 -1.35 1.95
C VAL A 522 -7.66 -0.07 2.50
N ALA A 523 -8.32 0.71 1.65
CA ALA A 523 -9.03 1.92 2.03
C ALA A 523 -10.45 1.91 1.47
N GLY A 524 -11.44 2.09 2.34
CA GLY A 524 -12.84 2.19 1.96
C GLY A 524 -13.22 3.59 1.47
N ALA A 525 -14.18 3.67 0.55
CA ALA A 525 -14.74 4.91 0.01
C ALA A 525 -16.27 4.73 -0.16
N PRO A 526 -17.04 4.77 0.93
CA PRO A 526 -18.45 4.41 0.90
C PRO A 526 -19.35 5.39 0.14
N GLY A 527 -18.92 6.63 -0.05
CA GLY A 527 -19.65 7.63 -0.85
C GLY A 527 -19.27 7.63 -2.33
N ASP A 528 -18.59 6.58 -2.81
CA ASP A 528 -18.17 6.49 -4.20
C ASP A 528 -19.31 6.03 -5.12
N ASP A 529 -19.47 6.70 -6.26
CA ASP A 529 -20.56 6.45 -7.22
C ASP A 529 -20.12 5.47 -8.30
N ILE A 530 -20.96 4.48 -8.63
CA ILE A 530 -20.63 3.46 -9.64
C ILE A 530 -21.77 3.29 -10.64
N GLY A 531 -21.49 3.51 -11.93
CA GLY A 531 -22.46 3.25 -13.01
C GLY A 531 -23.79 4.01 -12.87
N GLY A 532 -23.78 5.19 -12.25
CA GLY A 532 -24.96 6.01 -11.96
C GLY A 532 -25.69 5.66 -10.67
N ARG A 533 -25.18 4.71 -9.87
CA ARG A 533 -25.68 4.37 -8.53
C ARG A 533 -24.94 5.25 -7.52
N ALA A 534 -25.66 6.22 -6.95
CA ALA A 534 -25.12 7.15 -5.97
C ALA A 534 -24.76 6.42 -4.67
N ASP A 535 -23.61 6.72 -4.07
CA ASP A 535 -23.16 6.18 -2.77
C ASP A 535 -23.22 4.64 -2.70
N GLN A 536 -23.01 3.96 -3.83
CA GLN A 536 -22.89 2.50 -3.83
C GLN A 536 -21.67 2.07 -3.02
N GLY A 537 -20.60 2.85 -3.10
CA GLY A 537 -19.37 2.68 -2.36
C GLY A 537 -18.39 1.71 -3.01
N SER A 538 -17.11 1.90 -2.65
CA SER A 538 -15.97 1.16 -3.19
C SER A 538 -14.93 0.86 -2.11
N ALA A 539 -14.05 -0.11 -2.38
CA ALA A 539 -12.80 -0.27 -1.64
C ALA A 539 -11.61 -0.36 -2.59
N TYR A 540 -10.53 0.30 -2.20
CA TYR A 540 -9.31 0.41 -2.97
C TYR A 540 -8.19 -0.34 -2.27
N VAL A 541 -7.43 -1.11 -3.04
CA VAL A 541 -6.30 -1.86 -2.53
C VAL A 541 -5.02 -1.29 -3.12
N PHE A 542 -4.11 -0.89 -2.24
CA PHE A 542 -2.81 -0.33 -2.56
C PHE A 542 -1.70 -1.26 -2.06
N ASP A 543 -0.54 -1.13 -2.69
CA ASP A 543 0.69 -1.67 -2.14
C ASP A 543 1.46 -0.57 -1.41
N ALA A 544 1.58 -0.72 -0.09
CA ALA A 544 2.23 0.25 0.77
C ALA A 544 3.73 0.42 0.45
N SER A 545 4.38 -0.52 -0.23
CA SER A 545 5.81 -0.44 -0.62
C SER A 545 6.12 0.55 -1.74
N ARG A 546 5.11 1.08 -2.44
CA ARG A 546 5.28 1.98 -3.60
C ARG A 546 6.06 3.29 -3.31
N GLY A 547 6.32 3.63 -2.05
CA GLY A 547 7.17 4.77 -1.65
C GLY A 547 8.68 4.51 -1.52
N GLU A 548 9.16 3.27 -1.77
CA GLU A 548 10.59 2.96 -1.65
C GLU A 548 11.39 3.43 -2.87
N ALA A 549 11.88 4.67 -2.84
CA ALA A 549 12.95 5.09 -3.75
C ALA A 549 14.27 4.43 -3.34
N GLU A 550 14.59 3.26 -3.89
CA GLU A 550 15.88 2.63 -3.65
C GLU A 550 17.05 3.47 -4.23
N PRO A 551 18.16 3.67 -3.49
CA PRO A 551 19.39 4.22 -4.05
C PRO A 551 20.02 3.23 -5.05
N ALA A 552 20.13 3.62 -6.31
CA ALA A 552 20.69 2.77 -7.37
C ALA A 552 22.22 2.93 -7.51
N ALA A 553 22.95 1.82 -7.67
CA ALA A 553 24.38 1.82 -8.00
C ALA A 553 24.68 1.01 -9.27
N ARG A 554 25.46 1.58 -10.19
CA ARG A 554 25.85 0.94 -11.47
C ARG A 554 27.36 0.97 -11.64
N ALA A 555 27.98 -0.15 -12.03
CA ALA A 555 29.41 -0.22 -12.33
C ALA A 555 29.66 0.09 -13.82
N ASP A 556 30.44 1.13 -14.10
CA ASP A 556 30.86 1.57 -15.42
C ASP A 556 32.37 1.33 -15.58
N CYS A 557 32.78 0.47 -16.51
CA CYS A 557 34.20 0.16 -16.76
C CYS A 557 34.63 0.66 -18.15
N GLU A 558 35.70 1.47 -18.19
CA GLU A 558 36.32 1.99 -19.40
C GLU A 558 37.78 1.51 -19.53
N THR A 559 38.46 1.87 -20.63
CA THR A 559 39.83 1.42 -20.94
C THR A 559 40.89 1.85 -19.93
N THR A 560 40.61 2.88 -19.12
CA THR A 560 41.54 3.46 -18.14
C THR A 560 41.17 3.13 -16.68
N GLY A 561 40.08 2.38 -16.44
CA GLY A 561 39.68 1.92 -15.10
C GLY A 561 38.18 1.64 -14.94
N CYS A 562 37.81 1.06 -13.80
CA CYS A 562 36.41 0.82 -13.41
C CYS A 562 35.94 1.83 -12.35
N GLY A 563 34.82 2.49 -12.60
CA GLY A 563 34.11 3.36 -11.68
C GLY A 563 32.74 2.79 -11.30
N LEU A 564 32.27 3.08 -10.09
CA LEU A 564 30.90 2.86 -9.67
C LEU A 564 30.16 4.20 -9.68
N ARG A 565 29.11 4.30 -10.48
CA ARG A 565 28.14 5.39 -10.46
C ARG A 565 27.16 5.13 -9.31
N VAL A 566 27.15 6.03 -8.33
CA VAL A 566 26.21 6.02 -7.20
C VAL A 566 25.20 7.14 -7.43
N THR A 567 23.91 6.80 -7.38
CA THR A 567 22.79 7.74 -7.50
C THR A 567 22.04 7.83 -6.18
N CYS A 568 21.96 9.02 -5.60
CA CYS A 568 21.25 9.29 -4.35
C CYS A 568 19.82 9.78 -4.68
N ASN A 569 18.84 8.87 -4.68
CA ASN A 569 17.43 9.14 -5.02
C ASN A 569 16.59 9.67 -3.85
N LEU A 570 17.22 10.23 -2.81
CA LEU A 570 16.51 10.80 -1.67
C LEU A 570 15.91 12.19 -2.03
N PRO A 571 14.72 12.55 -1.53
CA PRO A 571 14.11 13.85 -1.79
C PRO A 571 14.96 15.02 -1.24
N PRO A 572 15.06 16.16 -1.94
CA PRO A 572 15.79 17.35 -1.47
C PRO A 572 15.24 17.96 -0.16
N ALA A 573 13.96 17.73 0.13
CA ALA A 573 13.21 18.36 1.23
C ALA A 573 13.71 18.01 2.64
N GLN A 574 14.57 17.00 2.80
CA GLN A 574 15.00 16.53 4.12
C GLN A 574 16.27 17.22 4.66
N GLY A 575 16.99 18.03 3.87
CA GLY A 575 18.31 18.55 4.27
C GLY A 575 19.38 17.46 4.52
N ILE A 576 19.01 16.19 4.34
CA ILE A 576 19.85 15.01 4.47
C ILE A 576 20.51 14.76 3.11
N GLY A 577 21.77 15.15 2.96
CA GLY A 577 22.61 14.62 1.89
C GLY A 577 22.97 13.15 2.17
N CYS A 578 23.39 12.40 1.14
CA CYS A 578 24.13 11.16 1.36
C CYS A 578 25.50 11.51 2.00
N ALA A 579 25.49 11.81 3.30
CA ALA A 579 26.64 12.26 4.08
C ALA A 579 27.26 11.08 4.83
N THR A 580 28.01 10.22 4.14
CA THR A 580 28.76 9.15 4.83
C THR A 580 29.79 8.53 3.93
N ARG A 581 30.88 8.06 4.55
CA ARG A 581 31.88 7.19 3.93
C ARG A 581 31.19 5.93 3.43
N VAL A 582 30.84 5.89 2.15
CA VAL A 582 30.50 4.65 1.47
C VAL A 582 31.73 3.74 1.58
N LYS A 583 31.69 2.66 2.35
CA LYS A 583 32.67 1.58 2.23
C LYS A 583 31.98 0.48 1.44
N LEU A 584 32.09 0.53 0.12
CA LEU A 584 31.60 -0.56 -0.72
C LEU A 584 32.50 -1.77 -0.51
N LEU A 585 31.98 -2.84 0.08
CA LEU A 585 32.62 -4.14 0.04
C LEU A 585 31.96 -4.94 -1.09
N VAL A 586 32.52 -4.86 -2.29
CA VAL A 586 31.97 -5.63 -3.42
C VAL A 586 32.31 -7.09 -3.21
N ARG A 587 31.30 -7.95 -3.01
CA ARG A 587 31.44 -9.41 -3.01
C ARG A 587 31.02 -9.94 -4.38
N ALA A 588 31.98 -10.41 -5.17
CA ALA A 588 31.73 -11.03 -6.46
C ALA A 588 31.79 -12.56 -6.36
N ASN A 589 30.72 -13.24 -6.79
CA ASN A 589 30.73 -14.68 -7.05
C ASN A 589 31.05 -14.89 -8.53
N ALA A 590 32.14 -15.61 -8.82
CA ALA A 590 32.55 -15.86 -10.20
C ALA A 590 31.70 -16.99 -10.80
N ALA A 591 30.61 -16.64 -11.50
CA ALA A 591 29.97 -17.53 -12.47
C ALA A 591 30.24 -17.00 -13.88
N ARG A 592 30.83 -17.81 -14.77
CA ARG A 592 31.04 -17.47 -16.18
C ARG A 592 29.76 -17.76 -16.97
N LEU A 593 29.40 -16.87 -17.90
CA LEU A 593 28.15 -16.90 -18.66
C LEU A 593 28.31 -17.27 -20.15
N SER A 594 29.42 -17.84 -20.60
CA SER A 594 29.62 -18.04 -22.05
C SER A 594 29.72 -19.49 -22.56
N ASP A 595 30.03 -20.51 -21.74
CA ASP A 595 30.41 -21.82 -22.30
C ASP A 595 29.86 -23.06 -21.54
N GLY A 596 28.88 -22.91 -20.65
CA GLY A 596 28.19 -24.05 -19.99
C GLY A 596 29.01 -24.92 -19.03
N VAL A 597 30.32 -24.70 -18.87
CA VAL A 597 31.18 -25.46 -17.92
C VAL A 597 31.37 -24.69 -16.61
N PRO A 598 31.09 -25.30 -15.43
CA PRO A 598 31.32 -24.66 -14.12
C PRO A 598 32.80 -24.34 -13.90
N ALA A 599 33.13 -23.07 -13.65
CA ALA A 599 34.49 -22.68 -13.31
C ALA A 599 34.86 -23.19 -11.90
N LYS A 600 35.94 -23.96 -11.77
CA LYS A 600 36.60 -24.25 -10.48
C LYS A 600 37.32 -22.99 -9.95
N ALA A 601 36.57 -21.97 -9.52
CA ALA A 601 37.13 -20.79 -8.85
C ALA A 601 36.40 -20.53 -7.53
N LYS A 602 36.82 -21.23 -6.47
CA LYS A 602 36.27 -21.19 -5.10
C LYS A 602 36.50 -19.87 -4.31
N ARG A 603 36.78 -18.71 -4.92
CA ARG A 603 37.20 -17.53 -4.10
C ARG A 603 36.63 -16.18 -4.54
N LEU A 604 36.06 -15.48 -3.56
CA LEU A 604 35.58 -14.09 -3.61
C LEU A 604 36.70 -13.10 -3.99
N ILE A 605 36.40 -12.16 -4.87
CA ILE A 605 37.20 -10.94 -5.09
C ILE A 605 36.54 -9.81 -4.29
N ARG A 606 37.34 -9.06 -3.52
CA ARG A 606 36.87 -7.93 -2.72
C ARG A 606 37.44 -6.61 -3.26
N PHE A 607 36.55 -5.73 -3.70
CA PHE A 607 36.89 -4.34 -4.02
C PHE A 607 36.40 -3.41 -2.91
N ALA A 608 37.11 -2.29 -2.74
CA ALA A 608 36.72 -1.17 -1.90
C ALA A 608 36.51 0.08 -2.77
N ALA A 609 35.41 0.78 -2.54
CA ALA A 609 35.16 2.12 -3.09
C ALA A 609 34.61 3.03 -2.01
N GLY A 610 35.02 4.31 -2.08
CA GLY A 610 34.81 5.36 -1.10
C GLY A 610 34.19 6.61 -1.70
N ALA A 611 32.94 6.93 -1.37
CA ALA A 611 32.33 8.24 -1.65
C ALA A 611 31.88 8.90 -0.34
N THR A 612 31.98 10.23 -0.31
CA THR A 612 31.41 11.10 0.72
C THR A 612 30.67 12.24 0.02
N ASN A 613 29.64 12.79 0.69
CA ASN A 613 28.90 13.99 0.29
C ASN A 613 28.36 13.94 -1.14
N VAL A 614 27.49 12.95 -1.43
CA VAL A 614 26.72 12.95 -2.69
C VAL A 614 25.43 13.73 -2.43
N PRO A 615 25.20 14.88 -3.08
CA PRO A 615 23.96 15.63 -2.88
C PRO A 615 22.74 14.82 -3.36
N PRO A 616 21.55 15.02 -2.74
CA PRO A 616 20.30 14.46 -3.23
C PRO A 616 20.09 14.79 -4.71
N GLY A 617 19.66 13.81 -5.52
CA GLY A 617 19.44 13.97 -6.96
C GLY A 617 20.70 14.11 -7.82
N ARG A 618 21.91 13.87 -7.27
CA ARG A 618 23.19 13.93 -8.03
C ARG A 618 23.83 12.56 -8.19
N ASN A 619 24.58 12.42 -9.28
CA ASN A 619 25.40 11.24 -9.59
C ASN A 619 26.87 11.48 -9.18
N LYS A 620 27.53 10.47 -8.61
CA LYS A 620 28.98 10.49 -8.38
C LYS A 620 29.64 9.20 -8.86
N ILE A 621 30.72 9.33 -9.63
CA ILE A 621 31.55 8.21 -10.08
C ILE A 621 32.67 7.98 -9.05
N VAL A 622 32.80 6.75 -8.57
CA VAL A 622 33.77 6.33 -7.56
C VAL A 622 34.67 5.25 -8.11
N ARG A 623 35.98 5.47 -8.16
CA ARG A 623 36.92 4.43 -8.63
C ARG A 623 36.93 3.23 -7.69
N LEU A 624 36.84 2.03 -8.26
CA LEU A 624 36.98 0.77 -7.53
C LEU A 624 38.46 0.44 -7.31
N LYS A 625 38.87 0.17 -6.08
CA LYS A 625 40.22 -0.27 -5.73
C LYS A 625 40.20 -1.71 -5.23
N LEU A 626 41.14 -2.54 -5.69
CA LEU A 626 41.32 -3.89 -5.18
C LEU A 626 41.72 -3.83 -3.70
N THR A 627 41.07 -4.60 -2.83
CA THR A 627 41.49 -4.65 -1.41
C THR A 627 42.78 -5.45 -1.25
N LYS A 628 43.56 -5.21 -0.19
CA LYS A 628 44.80 -5.97 0.12
C LYS A 628 44.60 -7.49 0.23
N LYS A 629 43.36 -7.95 0.45
CA LYS A 629 42.97 -9.38 0.50
C LYS A 629 42.44 -9.91 -0.84
N GLY A 630 42.18 -9.05 -1.82
CA GLY A 630 41.85 -9.43 -3.19
C GLY A 630 43.11 -9.81 -3.96
N ARG A 631 43.04 -10.84 -4.80
CA ARG A 631 44.07 -11.11 -5.83
C ARG A 631 43.59 -10.53 -7.16
N GLU A 632 44.52 -9.95 -7.91
CA GLU A 632 44.28 -9.55 -9.29
C GLU A 632 43.92 -10.78 -10.13
N ILE A 633 42.82 -10.71 -10.90
CA ILE A 633 42.48 -11.76 -11.86
C ILE A 633 42.87 -11.27 -13.24
N VAL A 634 43.99 -11.78 -13.75
CA VAL A 634 44.38 -11.59 -15.14
C VAL A 634 43.48 -12.44 -16.03
N SER A 635 42.76 -11.82 -16.96
CA SER A 635 41.97 -12.56 -17.96
C SER A 635 42.88 -12.98 -19.11
N LYS A 636 43.10 -14.30 -19.28
CA LYS A 636 43.80 -14.84 -20.46
C LYS A 636 42.98 -14.77 -21.76
N THR A 637 41.68 -14.49 -21.65
CA THR A 637 40.74 -14.42 -22.79
C THR A 637 40.00 -13.07 -22.75
N ARG A 638 39.93 -12.36 -23.88
CA ARG A 638 39.29 -11.04 -23.96
C ARG A 638 37.84 -11.10 -23.45
N LYS A 639 37.52 -10.26 -22.45
CA LYS A 639 36.20 -10.03 -21.83
C LYS A 639 35.71 -11.14 -20.87
N LYS A 640 35.65 -10.84 -19.57
CA LYS A 640 34.91 -11.61 -18.56
C LYS A 640 33.85 -10.73 -17.90
N THR A 641 32.66 -11.27 -17.67
CA THR A 641 31.60 -10.58 -16.90
C THR A 641 31.45 -11.26 -15.54
N LEU A 642 31.47 -10.50 -14.45
CA LEU A 642 31.26 -10.97 -13.08
C LEU A 642 29.94 -10.42 -12.54
N ARG A 643 29.14 -11.26 -11.88
CA ARG A 643 28.01 -10.81 -11.06
C ARG A 643 28.51 -10.54 -9.63
N ALA A 644 28.12 -9.41 -9.05
CA ALA A 644 28.49 -9.04 -7.70
C ALA A 644 27.35 -8.32 -6.99
N VAL A 645 27.45 -8.20 -5.67
CA VAL A 645 26.53 -7.40 -4.85
C VAL A 645 27.33 -6.24 -4.25
N ALA A 646 26.82 -5.02 -4.45
CA ALA A 646 27.33 -3.80 -3.87
C ALA A 646 26.59 -3.50 -2.56
N GLU A 647 27.32 -3.40 -1.46
CA GLU A 647 26.79 -3.02 -0.15
C GLU A 647 26.99 -1.50 0.05
N ILE A 648 25.90 -0.76 0.22
CA ILE A 648 25.87 0.71 0.31
C ILE A 648 25.39 1.09 1.71
N ARG A 649 26.19 1.83 2.47
CA ARG A 649 25.80 2.30 3.80
C ARG A 649 25.54 3.80 3.80
N ASN A 650 24.40 4.25 4.33
CA ASN A 650 24.01 5.67 4.40
C ASN A 650 24.47 6.37 5.70
N SER A 651 24.09 7.66 5.84
CA SER A 651 24.54 8.61 6.88
C SER A 651 24.11 8.23 8.29
N ILE A 652 23.09 7.40 8.38
CA ILE A 652 22.45 6.96 9.62
C ILE A 652 22.71 5.46 9.90
N GLY A 653 23.58 4.82 9.13
CA GLY A 653 24.05 3.44 9.38
C GLY A 653 23.28 2.34 8.65
N THR A 654 22.19 2.68 7.93
CA THR A 654 21.41 1.75 7.10
C THR A 654 22.26 1.17 5.97
N THR A 655 22.13 -0.12 5.70
CA THR A 655 22.90 -0.82 4.67
C THR A 655 21.96 -1.39 3.59
N PHE A 656 22.18 -1.00 2.33
CA PHE A 656 21.44 -1.44 1.15
C PHE A 656 22.32 -2.36 0.30
N THR A 657 21.71 -3.31 -0.41
CA THR A 657 22.44 -4.20 -1.33
C THR A 657 21.93 -4.04 -2.75
N SER A 658 22.81 -3.71 -3.70
CA SER A 658 22.48 -3.55 -5.11
C SER A 658 23.25 -4.54 -5.98
N PRO A 659 22.60 -5.35 -6.83
CA PRO A 659 23.29 -6.25 -7.74
C PRO A 659 24.01 -5.45 -8.83
N ILE A 660 25.29 -5.73 -9.05
CA ILE A 660 26.12 -5.10 -10.09
C ILE A 660 26.75 -6.15 -11.01
N THR A 661 26.99 -5.74 -12.25
CA THR A 661 27.70 -6.55 -13.25
C THR A 661 29.02 -5.88 -13.61
N ILE A 662 30.14 -6.57 -13.40
CA ILE A 662 31.49 -6.05 -13.67
C ILE A 662 32.02 -6.69 -14.94
N ARG A 663 32.29 -5.89 -15.98
CA ARG A 663 32.96 -6.36 -17.19
C ARG A 663 34.48 -6.13 -17.05
N LEU A 664 35.22 -7.20 -16.83
CA LEU A 664 36.69 -7.23 -16.90
C LEU A 664 37.08 -7.31 -18.38
N ARG A 665 37.95 -6.42 -18.85
CA ARG A 665 38.56 -6.55 -20.17
C ARG A 665 39.83 -7.38 -20.12
#